data_AF-A0AAR5Q980-F1
#
_entry.id   AF-A0AAR5Q980-F1
#
_cell.length_a   1.000
_cell.length_b   1.000
_cell.length_c   1.000
_cell.angle_alpha   90.00
_cell.angle_beta   90.00
_cell.angle_gamma   90.00
#
_symmetry.space_group_name_H-M   'P 1'
#
loop_
_entity.id
_entity.type
_entity.pdbx_description
1 polymer ?
#
loop_
_entity_poly.entity_id
_entity_poly.type
_entity_poly.pdbx_seq_one_letter_code
_entity_poly.pdbx_strand_id
1 'polypeptide(L)'
;MEPTELEQHEEEPILQLEFLDEVHHSSMLKSLNMMRKNRHFCDVILHVGNTEIHAHRAVLASASSFLFELFTNDQDQNQKRLENVITYKLNGGFDQNALEILTDYAYTAKLIVKYTQVKAVFLAAKRLKMERVVKICGNHLIKHITVDNCIEVRSLPGIARNKDFIQQIDTFITQNFAEIVKSNNLLTLYCAKIEVLNQSKEEMSFVNQSALCRLVLEWIRRQINEQSLNKDTLSEKTFMLYLAIDNSLQDCMSLPSGDVSDTEIVQDYKKMSLKNTSKIKIKPLGQPSKPRILIYNREIGEELENEIEPDWNLIAAESVGEHSFLALVTLAGKLATLSIQLRLNPPQTPSPTLTPDASRCQSEEKPDLYCALTNMSSQRCAHGCAAFNNTFIVCGGYDRVECLRSVEQYIPEANVWKALPQMRESRGRFKIVVVNKKVYAIGGSNGSTELDSVEMLEMENIGKWAKVPAMPIARSNMGVTALNDLIYCVGGWNGQVGLKQCDIFNPDTQKWSTIAPLNTGRYQAGVTVFKNLVYAIGGCDSWNCLASVEIYNHEDDTWKVSKPINTARRGCGVAVFNDKLYVVGGSDGSHSLNTVETFDEEAQTWSVGPSMTTARANVEVTVVGGRLYAVGGFSGKTFLNTIEYLDPKSNEWTTFIPKGTCDAIARRKPRSRRNSRKSVSEDTQKSSLLPSPSEIFRSLINGTEKKENGHS
;
A
#
# COMPACT_ATOMS: atom_id res chain seq x y z
N MET A 1 -24.45 -76.58 -1.41
CA MET A 1 -23.93 -76.98 -0.10
C MET A 1 -22.42 -77.06 -0.23
N GLU A 2 -21.73 -76.61 0.82
CA GLU A 2 -20.33 -76.89 1.22
C GLU A 2 -19.23 -77.11 0.15
N PRO A 3 -18.12 -76.37 0.22
CA PRO A 3 -16.84 -76.79 -0.33
C PRO A 3 -16.10 -77.71 0.65
N THR A 4 -15.44 -78.75 0.18
CA THR A 4 -14.54 -79.56 1.00
C THR A 4 -13.29 -79.99 0.24
N GLU A 5 -12.16 -79.83 0.91
CA GLU A 5 -10.90 -80.59 0.72
C GLU A 5 -10.19 -80.43 -0.63
N LEU A 6 -9.59 -79.23 -0.80
CA LEU A 6 -8.26 -79.16 -1.43
C LEU A 6 -7.25 -79.73 -0.44
N GLU A 7 -6.58 -80.81 -0.83
CA GLU A 7 -5.53 -81.46 -0.05
C GLU A 7 -4.40 -80.48 0.28
N GLN A 8 -3.99 -80.46 1.55
CA GLN A 8 -2.90 -79.63 2.02
C GLN A 8 -1.59 -80.22 1.52
N HIS A 9 -0.92 -79.52 0.60
CA HIS A 9 0.52 -79.67 0.47
C HIS A 9 1.15 -79.08 1.74
N GLU A 10 1.57 -79.96 2.65
CA GLU A 10 2.51 -79.62 3.72
C GLU A 10 3.83 -79.20 3.07
N GLU A 11 4.04 -77.89 2.91
CA GLU A 11 5.38 -77.36 2.70
C GLU A 11 6.22 -77.70 3.95
N GLU A 12 7.27 -78.51 3.77
CA GLU A 12 8.22 -78.79 4.85
C GLU A 12 8.67 -77.46 5.47
N PRO A 13 8.68 -77.32 6.81
CA PRO A 13 9.20 -76.11 7.43
C PRO A 13 10.65 -75.96 7.00
N ILE A 14 10.97 -74.88 6.28
CA ILE A 14 12.34 -74.57 5.88
C ILE A 14 13.15 -74.42 7.17
N LEU A 15 13.93 -75.46 7.49
CA LEU A 15 14.80 -75.54 8.67
C LEU A 15 16.03 -74.64 8.50
N GLN A 16 15.77 -73.34 8.33
CA GLN A 16 16.79 -72.31 8.20
C GLN A 16 17.36 -71.97 9.58
N LEU A 17 18.62 -72.33 9.80
CA LEU A 17 19.38 -71.84 10.95
C LEU A 17 19.74 -70.38 10.73
N GLU A 18 18.89 -69.47 11.22
CA GLU A 18 19.22 -68.05 11.32
C GLU A 18 20.01 -67.78 12.62
N PHE A 19 21.30 -67.45 12.47
CA PHE A 19 22.16 -67.08 13.59
C PHE A 19 22.72 -65.66 13.38
N LEU A 20 22.29 -64.73 14.24
CA LEU A 20 22.75 -63.35 14.24
C LEU A 20 23.83 -63.15 15.33
N ASP A 21 25.10 -63.14 14.94
CA ASP A 21 26.19 -62.79 15.86
C ASP A 21 26.27 -61.27 16.09
N GLU A 22 25.51 -60.79 17.08
CA GLU A 22 25.55 -59.40 17.52
C GLU A 22 26.91 -58.96 18.11
N VAL A 23 27.86 -59.86 18.37
CA VAL A 23 29.19 -59.51 18.90
C VAL A 23 30.22 -59.33 17.78
N HIS A 24 30.07 -60.07 16.66
CA HIS A 24 31.02 -60.12 15.55
C HIS A 24 31.40 -58.74 15.01
N HIS A 25 30.43 -57.85 14.80
CA HIS A 25 30.67 -56.50 14.27
C HIS A 25 31.64 -55.70 15.15
N SER A 26 31.56 -55.85 16.47
CA SER A 26 32.42 -55.16 17.43
C SER A 26 33.85 -55.74 17.44
N SER A 27 33.98 -57.06 17.22
CA SER A 27 35.26 -57.77 17.14
C SER A 27 36.01 -57.45 15.85
N MET A 28 35.28 -57.38 14.72
CA MET A 28 35.81 -57.00 13.41
C MET A 28 36.38 -55.57 13.44
N LEU A 29 35.64 -54.59 13.96
CA LEU A 29 36.12 -53.20 14.06
C LEU A 29 37.37 -53.08 14.94
N LYS A 30 37.42 -53.75 16.10
CA LYS A 30 38.61 -53.80 16.96
C LYS A 30 39.83 -54.34 16.19
N SER A 31 39.64 -55.41 15.42
CA SER A 31 40.69 -56.06 14.62
C SER A 31 41.19 -55.15 13.50
N LEU A 32 40.28 -54.50 12.75
CA LEU A 32 40.61 -53.50 11.72
C LEU A 32 41.38 -52.31 12.30
N ASN A 33 41.01 -51.84 13.49
CA ASN A 33 41.69 -50.74 14.16
C ASN A 33 43.13 -51.12 14.58
N MET A 34 43.31 -52.35 15.07
CA MET A 34 44.63 -52.90 15.42
C MET A 34 45.53 -53.00 14.18
N MET A 35 45.01 -53.52 13.06
CA MET A 35 45.75 -53.58 11.80
C MET A 35 46.15 -52.17 11.31
N ARG A 36 45.24 -51.19 11.36
CA ARG A 36 45.55 -49.79 11.02
C ARG A 36 46.69 -49.23 11.87
N LYS A 37 46.62 -49.39 13.20
CA LYS A 37 47.66 -48.85 14.11
C LYS A 37 49.03 -49.48 13.87
N ASN A 38 49.08 -50.75 13.47
CA ASN A 38 50.29 -51.47 13.09
C ASN A 38 50.69 -51.24 11.61
N ARG A 39 49.96 -50.40 10.86
CA ARG A 39 50.14 -50.12 9.42
C ARG A 39 50.05 -51.37 8.52
N HIS A 40 49.40 -52.44 8.97
CA HIS A 40 49.15 -53.61 8.14
C HIS A 40 48.00 -53.32 7.16
N PHE A 41 48.17 -53.76 5.91
CA PHE A 41 47.18 -53.67 4.82
C PHE A 41 46.63 -52.25 4.49
N CYS A 42 47.24 -51.19 5.03
CA CYS A 42 46.87 -49.82 4.72
C CYS A 42 47.27 -49.45 3.28
N ASP A 43 46.26 -49.32 2.42
CA ASP A 43 46.37 -49.01 0.98
C ASP A 43 46.18 -47.51 0.67
N VAL A 44 45.92 -46.69 1.69
CA VAL A 44 45.81 -45.23 1.57
C VAL A 44 46.52 -44.47 2.70
N ILE A 45 47.12 -43.33 2.35
CA ILE A 45 47.62 -42.32 3.27
C ILE A 45 46.84 -41.02 3.03
N LEU A 46 46.20 -40.50 4.08
CA LEU A 46 45.64 -39.14 4.07
C LEU A 46 46.67 -38.19 4.66
N HIS A 47 47.08 -37.19 3.88
CA HIS A 47 48.03 -36.18 4.29
C HIS A 47 47.32 -34.85 4.56
N VAL A 48 47.38 -34.36 5.81
CA VAL A 48 46.83 -33.07 6.25
C VAL A 48 47.92 -32.26 6.92
N GLY A 49 48.28 -31.12 6.33
CA GLY A 49 49.32 -30.25 6.88
C GLY A 49 50.67 -30.97 6.85
N ASN A 50 51.14 -31.41 8.02
CA ASN A 50 52.38 -32.19 8.21
C ASN A 50 52.12 -33.60 8.77
N THR A 51 50.87 -34.10 8.72
CA THR A 51 50.48 -35.37 9.35
C THR A 51 50.01 -36.39 8.33
N GLU A 52 50.54 -37.61 8.45
CA GLU A 52 50.21 -38.77 7.64
C GLU A 52 49.32 -39.75 8.42
N ILE A 53 48.10 -39.95 7.94
CA ILE A 53 47.14 -40.90 8.51
C ILE A 53 47.07 -42.12 7.57
N HIS A 54 47.72 -43.22 7.97
CA HIS A 54 47.59 -44.51 7.30
C HIS A 54 46.22 -45.14 7.58
N ALA A 55 45.56 -45.64 6.53
CA ALA A 55 44.26 -46.30 6.65
C ALA A 55 44.00 -47.28 5.49
N HIS A 56 42.88 -48.00 5.59
CA HIS A 56 42.30 -48.83 4.55
C HIS A 56 41.19 -48.06 3.81
N ARG A 57 41.22 -48.05 2.46
CA ARG A 57 40.24 -47.38 1.59
C ARG A 57 38.83 -47.88 1.84
N ALA A 58 38.64 -49.20 1.94
CA ALA A 58 37.33 -49.82 2.15
C ALA A 58 36.64 -49.33 3.44
N VAL A 59 37.36 -49.28 4.56
CA VAL A 59 36.80 -48.82 5.85
C VAL A 59 36.44 -47.33 5.78
N LEU A 60 37.35 -46.49 5.26
CA LEU A 60 37.10 -45.05 5.15
C LEU A 60 35.96 -44.72 4.17
N ALA A 61 35.86 -45.43 3.04
CA ALA A 61 34.79 -45.27 2.07
C ALA A 61 33.44 -45.72 2.63
N SER A 62 33.40 -46.79 3.44
CA SER A 62 32.17 -47.22 4.13
C SER A 62 31.67 -46.19 5.16
N ALA A 63 32.58 -45.40 5.75
CA ALA A 63 32.27 -44.37 6.72
C ALA A 63 31.99 -42.98 6.10
N SER A 64 32.45 -42.71 4.87
CA SER A 64 32.39 -41.41 4.20
C SER A 64 32.13 -41.56 2.70
N SER A 65 30.97 -41.10 2.23
CA SER A 65 30.64 -41.07 0.80
C SER A 65 31.55 -40.12 0.01
N PHE A 66 32.07 -39.05 0.63
CA PHE A 66 33.08 -38.19 0.01
C PHE A 66 34.38 -38.96 -0.28
N LEU A 67 34.86 -39.78 0.67
CA LEU A 67 36.05 -40.61 0.45
C LEU A 67 35.78 -41.75 -0.54
N PHE A 68 34.58 -42.34 -0.54
CA PHE A 68 34.17 -43.30 -1.57
C PHE A 68 34.23 -42.68 -2.98
N GLU A 69 33.63 -41.51 -3.19
CA GLU A 69 33.69 -40.77 -4.46
C GLU A 69 35.15 -40.43 -4.87
N LEU A 70 35.94 -39.90 -3.92
CA LEU A 70 37.35 -39.55 -4.14
C LEU A 70 38.20 -40.76 -4.55
N PHE A 71 38.03 -41.90 -3.86
CA PHE A 71 38.78 -43.13 -4.12
C PHE A 71 38.33 -43.85 -5.39
N THR A 72 37.12 -43.58 -5.89
CA THR A 72 36.59 -44.16 -7.13
C THR A 72 37.12 -43.38 -8.33
N ASN A 73 36.95 -42.05 -8.35
CA ASN A 73 37.36 -41.19 -9.46
C ASN A 73 38.86 -41.28 -9.80
N ASP A 74 39.71 -41.55 -8.81
CA ASP A 74 41.16 -41.67 -9.01
C ASP A 74 41.57 -43.01 -9.66
N GLN A 75 40.75 -44.07 -9.52
CA GLN A 75 40.99 -45.33 -10.24
C GLN A 75 40.74 -45.20 -11.74
N ASP A 76 39.80 -44.34 -12.14
CA ASP A 76 39.50 -44.08 -13.56
C ASP A 76 40.56 -43.21 -14.23
N GLN A 77 41.18 -42.27 -13.51
CA GLN A 77 42.18 -41.36 -14.09
C GLN A 77 43.62 -41.89 -14.05
N ASN A 78 43.99 -42.73 -13.07
CA ASN A 78 45.39 -43.10 -12.80
C ASN A 78 45.72 -44.60 -12.95
N GLN A 79 45.25 -45.25 -14.02
CA GLN A 79 45.64 -46.64 -14.40
C GLN A 79 47.15 -46.88 -14.62
N LYS A 80 48.03 -45.90 -14.37
CA LYS A 80 49.49 -45.98 -14.60
C LYS A 80 50.37 -45.72 -13.37
N ARG A 81 49.82 -45.58 -12.15
CA ARG A 81 50.66 -45.45 -10.94
C ARG A 81 51.06 -46.82 -10.39
N LEU A 82 52.36 -47.02 -10.24
CA LEU A 82 53.02 -48.24 -9.71
C LEU A 82 53.20 -48.21 -8.17
N GLU A 83 52.56 -47.27 -7.47
CA GLU A 83 52.67 -47.14 -6.02
C GLU A 83 51.61 -48.01 -5.31
N ASN A 84 52.05 -48.94 -4.47
CA ASN A 84 51.16 -49.85 -3.71
C ASN A 84 50.27 -49.15 -2.67
N VAL A 85 50.52 -47.86 -2.38
CA VAL A 85 49.79 -47.09 -1.36
C VAL A 85 49.51 -45.69 -1.92
N ILE A 86 48.24 -45.32 -2.05
CA ILE A 86 47.83 -44.05 -2.67
C ILE A 86 47.83 -42.93 -1.62
N THR A 87 48.45 -41.79 -1.91
CA THR A 87 48.50 -40.63 -0.99
C THR A 87 47.59 -39.49 -1.46
N TYR A 88 46.61 -39.12 -0.63
CA TYR A 88 45.73 -37.97 -0.86
C TYR A 88 46.12 -36.77 0.01
N LYS A 89 46.50 -35.65 -0.62
CA LYS A 89 46.80 -34.39 0.07
C LYS A 89 45.51 -33.60 0.28
N LEU A 90 44.94 -33.66 1.48
CA LEU A 90 43.73 -32.92 1.89
C LEU A 90 44.08 -31.50 2.38
N ASN A 91 45.08 -30.88 1.75
CA ASN A 91 45.66 -29.61 2.17
C ASN A 91 44.74 -28.44 1.78
N GLY A 92 44.28 -27.68 2.76
CA GLY A 92 43.45 -26.48 2.57
C GLY A 92 42.06 -26.52 3.23
N GLY A 93 41.72 -27.55 4.02
CA GLY A 93 40.36 -27.62 4.56
C GLY A 93 40.06 -28.53 5.76
N PHE A 94 41.03 -29.17 6.40
CA PHE A 94 40.78 -30.04 7.54
C PHE A 94 41.68 -29.67 8.71
N ASP A 95 41.10 -29.62 9.91
CA ASP A 95 41.88 -29.63 11.15
C ASP A 95 42.47 -31.03 11.35
N GLN A 96 43.75 -31.08 11.70
CA GLN A 96 44.52 -32.32 11.85
C GLN A 96 43.88 -33.26 12.89
N ASN A 97 43.59 -32.74 14.08
CA ASN A 97 43.03 -33.53 15.17
C ASN A 97 41.61 -33.97 14.84
N ALA A 98 40.84 -33.13 14.15
CA ALA A 98 39.49 -33.46 13.70
C ALA A 98 39.48 -34.64 12.72
N LEU A 99 40.41 -34.70 11.76
CA LEU A 99 40.48 -35.83 10.83
C LEU A 99 40.94 -37.12 11.52
N GLU A 100 41.89 -37.02 12.47
CA GLU A 100 42.32 -38.17 13.26
C GLU A 100 41.17 -38.76 14.10
N ILE A 101 40.41 -37.90 14.80
CA ILE A 101 39.21 -38.29 15.55
C ILE A 101 38.16 -38.98 14.65
N LEU A 102 37.93 -38.47 13.44
CA LEU A 102 36.96 -39.05 12.50
C LEU A 102 37.45 -40.36 11.88
N THR A 103 38.77 -40.50 11.69
CA THR A 103 39.40 -41.77 11.33
C THR A 103 39.22 -42.77 12.46
N ASP A 104 39.53 -42.41 13.70
CA ASP A 104 39.34 -43.28 14.87
C ASP A 104 37.86 -43.69 15.04
N TYR A 105 36.91 -42.78 14.79
CA TYR A 105 35.48 -43.10 14.75
C TYR A 105 35.14 -44.18 13.71
N ALA A 106 35.67 -44.09 12.48
CA ALA A 106 35.42 -45.08 11.42
C ALA A 106 35.88 -46.50 11.80
N TYR A 107 36.90 -46.62 12.66
CA TYR A 107 37.46 -47.91 13.11
C TYR A 107 36.97 -48.37 14.49
N THR A 108 36.21 -47.55 15.22
CA THR A 108 35.77 -47.86 16.59
C THR A 108 34.26 -47.71 16.81
N ALA A 109 33.55 -47.07 15.88
CA ALA A 109 32.19 -46.56 16.03
C ALA A 109 31.99 -45.61 17.24
N LYS A 110 33.07 -45.18 17.90
CA LYS A 110 33.04 -44.36 19.13
C LYS A 110 33.60 -42.98 18.85
N LEU A 111 32.85 -41.95 19.26
CA LEU A 111 33.24 -40.55 19.10
C LEU A 111 33.55 -39.95 20.47
N ILE A 112 34.79 -39.54 20.70
CA ILE A 112 35.24 -38.88 21.94
C ILE A 112 35.89 -37.55 21.55
N VAL A 113 35.30 -36.42 21.96
CA VAL A 113 35.72 -35.09 21.54
C VAL A 113 35.61 -34.13 22.72
N LYS A 114 36.65 -33.31 22.96
CA LYS A 114 36.56 -32.21 23.94
C LYS A 114 35.73 -31.08 23.34
N TYR A 115 34.94 -30.37 24.15
CA TYR A 115 34.03 -29.31 23.67
C TYR A 115 34.70 -28.32 22.70
N THR A 116 35.91 -27.86 23.01
CA THR A 116 36.72 -26.94 22.17
C THR A 116 37.03 -27.48 20.76
N GLN A 117 37.04 -28.80 20.57
CA GLN A 117 37.32 -29.47 19.30
C GLN A 117 36.04 -29.85 18.54
N VAL A 118 34.85 -29.78 19.15
CA VAL A 118 33.58 -30.22 18.53
C VAL A 118 33.27 -29.40 17.27
N LYS A 119 33.55 -28.10 17.26
CA LYS A 119 33.42 -27.24 16.06
C LYS A 119 34.30 -27.73 14.90
N ALA A 120 35.56 -28.07 15.16
CA ALA A 120 36.49 -28.55 14.15
C ALA A 120 36.07 -29.93 13.60
N VAL A 121 35.69 -30.85 14.50
CA VAL A 121 35.17 -32.18 14.15
C VAL A 121 33.87 -32.07 13.34
N PHE A 122 32.94 -31.18 13.71
CA PHE A 122 31.70 -30.93 12.96
C PHE A 122 31.98 -30.46 11.52
N LEU A 123 32.88 -29.49 11.34
CA LEU A 123 33.24 -28.97 10.03
C LEU A 123 33.95 -30.02 9.15
N ALA A 124 34.84 -30.81 9.74
CA ALA A 124 35.51 -31.92 9.07
C ALA A 124 34.51 -33.03 8.67
N ALA A 125 33.66 -33.47 9.61
CA ALA A 125 32.63 -34.49 9.37
C ALA A 125 31.69 -34.08 8.24
N LYS A 126 31.28 -32.80 8.19
CA LYS A 126 30.44 -32.28 7.10
C LYS A 126 31.15 -32.34 5.75
N ARG A 127 32.43 -31.93 5.69
CA ARG A 127 33.22 -31.99 4.44
C ARG A 127 33.43 -33.44 3.97
N LEU A 128 33.52 -34.39 4.89
CA LEU A 128 33.55 -35.82 4.62
C LEU A 128 32.16 -36.47 4.41
N LYS A 129 31.06 -35.72 4.35
CA LYS A 129 29.68 -36.25 4.22
C LYS A 129 29.30 -37.29 5.30
N MET A 130 29.86 -37.17 6.52
CA MET A 130 29.62 -38.09 7.65
C MET A 130 28.37 -37.71 8.45
N GLU A 131 27.18 -37.82 7.85
CA GLU A 131 25.93 -37.24 8.38
C GLU A 131 25.58 -37.63 9.83
N ARG A 132 25.86 -38.88 10.24
CA ARG A 132 25.63 -39.34 11.63
C ARG A 132 26.45 -38.53 12.65
N VAL A 133 27.72 -38.25 12.33
CA VAL A 133 28.61 -37.46 13.19
C VAL A 133 28.22 -35.98 13.16
N VAL A 134 27.87 -35.45 11.98
CA VAL A 134 27.35 -34.08 11.83
C VAL A 134 26.14 -33.86 12.74
N LYS A 135 25.17 -34.78 12.76
CA LYS A 135 23.99 -34.69 13.63
C LYS A 135 24.35 -34.70 15.13
N ILE A 136 25.21 -35.61 15.56
CA ILE A 136 25.61 -35.73 16.98
C ILE A 136 26.40 -34.49 17.44
N CYS A 137 27.39 -34.06 16.66
CA CYS A 137 28.17 -32.86 16.98
C CYS A 137 27.31 -31.58 16.94
N GLY A 138 26.37 -31.47 15.99
CA GLY A 138 25.40 -30.37 15.92
C GLY A 138 24.54 -30.28 17.19
N ASN A 139 23.90 -31.39 17.59
CA ASN A 139 23.12 -31.47 18.83
C ASN A 139 23.95 -31.05 20.06
N HIS A 140 25.21 -31.47 20.14
CA HIS A 140 26.08 -31.16 21.26
C HIS A 140 26.46 -29.67 21.32
N LEU A 141 26.71 -29.02 20.17
CA LEU A 141 26.95 -27.58 20.10
C LEU A 141 25.72 -26.78 20.53
N ILE A 142 24.52 -27.17 20.06
CA ILE A 142 23.26 -26.49 20.38
C ILE A 142 22.92 -26.61 21.86
N LYS A 143 23.11 -27.79 22.46
CA LYS A 143 22.86 -28.03 23.88
C LYS A 143 23.75 -27.19 24.82
N HIS A 144 24.90 -26.74 24.33
CA HIS A 144 25.89 -25.95 25.07
C HIS A 144 26.09 -24.55 24.47
N ILE A 145 25.03 -24.00 23.87
CA ILE A 145 24.99 -22.63 23.37
C ILE A 145 25.07 -21.62 24.53
N THR A 146 25.75 -20.50 24.29
CA THR A 146 25.90 -19.37 25.23
C THR A 146 25.71 -18.05 24.50
N VAL A 147 25.51 -16.96 25.24
CA VAL A 147 25.47 -15.58 24.70
C VAL A 147 26.69 -15.30 23.80
N ASP A 148 27.87 -15.80 24.18
CA ASP A 148 29.11 -15.58 23.41
C ASP A 148 29.25 -16.42 22.15
N ASN A 149 28.79 -17.67 22.15
CA ASN A 149 29.02 -18.58 21.02
C ASN A 149 27.82 -18.67 20.05
N CYS A 150 26.65 -18.14 20.40
CA CYS A 150 25.41 -18.36 19.67
C CYS A 150 25.46 -17.94 18.20
N ILE A 151 26.00 -16.75 17.92
CA ILE A 151 26.17 -16.20 16.56
C ILE A 151 27.12 -17.07 15.73
N GLU A 152 28.24 -17.50 16.32
CA GLU A 152 29.22 -18.36 15.66
C GLU A 152 28.61 -19.72 15.32
N VAL A 153 27.96 -20.38 16.29
CA VAL A 153 27.29 -21.67 16.10
C VAL A 153 26.21 -21.57 15.02
N ARG A 154 25.38 -20.51 15.03
CA ARG A 154 24.34 -20.25 14.03
C ARG A 154 24.89 -20.05 12.61
N SER A 155 26.11 -19.51 12.48
CA SER A 155 26.79 -19.31 11.20
C SER A 155 27.39 -20.58 10.58
N LEU A 156 27.47 -21.70 11.33
CA LEU A 156 28.14 -22.91 10.86
C LEU A 156 27.41 -23.52 9.64
N PRO A 157 28.10 -23.80 8.52
CA PRO A 157 27.45 -24.20 7.26
C PRO A 157 26.58 -25.45 7.31
N GLY A 158 26.77 -26.34 8.29
CA GLY A 158 25.94 -27.54 8.48
C GLY A 158 24.69 -27.28 9.31
N ILE A 159 24.76 -26.34 10.24
CA ILE A 159 23.65 -25.91 11.09
C ILE A 159 22.65 -25.10 10.26
N ALA A 160 23.15 -24.16 9.45
CA ALA A 160 22.35 -23.33 8.54
C ALA A 160 21.58 -24.10 7.43
N ARG A 161 21.64 -25.44 7.39
CA ARG A 161 20.83 -26.28 6.48
C ARG A 161 19.82 -27.19 7.20
N ASN A 162 19.87 -27.27 8.53
CA ASN A 162 18.94 -28.09 9.30
C ASN A 162 17.93 -27.18 10.02
N LYS A 163 16.65 -27.26 9.62
CA LYS A 163 15.57 -26.42 10.16
C LYS A 163 15.40 -26.56 11.67
N ASP A 164 15.50 -27.79 12.19
CA ASP A 164 15.40 -28.08 13.63
C ASP A 164 16.52 -27.37 14.43
N PHE A 165 17.74 -27.42 13.91
CA PHE A 165 18.89 -26.76 14.56
C PHE A 165 18.77 -25.24 14.52
N ILE A 166 18.32 -24.69 13.39
CA ILE A 166 18.04 -23.26 13.24
C ILE A 166 16.99 -22.82 14.27
N GLN A 167 15.86 -23.53 14.37
CA GLN A 167 14.76 -23.17 15.27
C GLN A 167 15.21 -23.15 16.74
N GLN A 168 15.98 -24.15 17.19
CA GLN A 168 16.49 -24.20 18.56
C GLN A 168 17.45 -23.03 18.87
N ILE A 169 18.35 -22.71 17.94
CA ILE A 169 19.32 -21.62 18.12
C ILE A 169 18.66 -20.24 18.03
N ASP A 170 17.80 -20.01 17.04
CA ASP A 170 17.10 -18.74 16.87
C ASP A 170 16.19 -18.45 18.07
N THR A 171 15.51 -19.48 18.60
CA THR A 171 14.74 -19.36 19.87
C THR A 171 15.62 -18.90 21.04
N PHE A 172 16.81 -19.49 21.20
CA PHE A 172 17.77 -19.06 22.23
C PHE A 172 18.25 -17.62 22.01
N ILE A 173 18.53 -17.23 20.76
CA ILE A 173 18.95 -15.87 20.43
C ILE A 173 17.85 -14.87 20.76
N THR A 174 16.61 -15.09 20.32
CA THR A 174 15.47 -14.20 20.60
C THR A 174 15.23 -14.03 22.10
N GLN A 175 15.38 -15.08 22.91
CA GLN A 175 15.22 -15.03 24.36
C GLN A 175 16.32 -14.24 25.09
N ASN A 176 17.55 -14.20 24.56
CA ASN A 176 18.72 -13.62 25.22
C ASN A 176 19.26 -12.37 24.49
N PHE A 177 18.50 -11.81 23.54
CA PHE A 177 19.03 -10.81 22.60
C PHE A 177 19.50 -9.51 23.29
N ALA A 178 18.80 -9.06 24.33
CA ALA A 178 19.18 -7.91 25.16
C ALA A 178 20.54 -8.04 25.86
N GLU A 179 21.05 -9.27 26.06
CA GLU A 179 22.42 -9.52 26.53
C GLU A 179 23.41 -9.66 25.36
N ILE A 180 23.01 -10.32 24.28
CA ILE A 180 23.81 -10.46 23.05
C ILE A 180 24.17 -9.08 22.46
N VAL A 181 23.25 -8.11 22.50
CA VAL A 181 23.47 -6.73 22.04
C VAL A 181 24.55 -5.98 22.84
N LYS A 182 24.78 -6.36 24.10
CA LYS A 182 25.85 -5.80 24.95
C LYS A 182 27.20 -6.50 24.72
N SER A 183 27.20 -7.63 24.03
CA SER A 183 28.38 -8.42 23.72
C SER A 183 29.02 -7.98 22.39
N ASN A 184 30.35 -8.12 22.27
CA ASN A 184 31.07 -7.77 21.05
C ASN A 184 30.79 -8.73 19.86
N ASN A 185 30.01 -9.80 20.06
CA ASN A 185 29.83 -10.85 19.08
C ASN A 185 29.11 -10.37 17.81
N LEU A 186 28.21 -9.38 17.94
CA LEU A 186 27.53 -8.74 16.81
C LEU A 186 28.47 -7.90 15.93
N LEU A 187 29.63 -7.45 16.44
CA LEU A 187 30.62 -6.69 15.67
C LEU A 187 31.35 -7.54 14.63
N THR A 188 31.30 -8.87 14.77
CA THR A 188 31.84 -9.81 13.77
C THR A 188 30.95 -9.94 12.54
N LEU A 189 29.70 -9.47 12.64
CA LEU A 189 28.74 -9.53 11.56
C LEU A 189 28.78 -8.27 10.69
N TYR A 190 28.46 -8.50 9.43
CA TYR A 190 28.12 -7.46 8.49
C TYR A 190 26.97 -6.57 9.04
N CYS A 191 27.09 -5.24 8.97
CA CYS A 191 26.12 -4.27 9.52
C CYS A 191 25.66 -3.27 8.46
N ALA A 192 24.34 -3.16 8.24
CA ALA A 192 23.73 -2.10 7.42
C ALA A 192 23.18 -0.97 8.30
N LYS A 193 23.46 0.28 7.92
CA LYS A 193 23.03 1.49 8.65
C LYS A 193 21.91 2.20 7.92
N ILE A 194 20.78 2.37 8.59
CA ILE A 194 19.55 2.87 7.98
C ILE A 194 18.94 3.94 8.89
N GLU A 195 18.71 5.12 8.33
CA GLU A 195 17.94 6.19 8.96
C GLU A 195 16.52 6.17 8.39
N VAL A 196 15.49 6.33 9.23
CA VAL A 196 14.09 6.39 8.80
C VAL A 196 13.52 7.75 9.20
N LEU A 197 12.96 8.48 8.23
CA LEU A 197 12.36 9.80 8.45
C LEU A 197 10.91 9.69 8.93
N ASN A 198 10.62 10.35 10.04
CA ASN A 198 9.29 10.53 10.63
C ASN A 198 8.88 12.00 10.56
N GLN A 199 7.59 12.32 10.39
CA GLN A 199 7.11 13.70 10.26
C GLN A 199 6.84 14.38 11.61
N SER A 200 6.53 13.61 12.66
CA SER A 200 6.29 14.14 14.01
C SER A 200 7.05 13.36 15.10
N LYS A 201 7.11 13.93 16.31
CA LYS A 201 7.70 13.23 17.47
C LYS A 201 6.78 12.13 18.00
N GLU A 202 5.46 12.32 17.90
CA GLU A 202 4.49 11.27 18.20
C GLU A 202 4.73 10.08 17.26
N GLU A 203 4.95 10.30 15.95
CA GLU A 203 5.28 9.21 15.02
C GLU A 203 6.57 8.45 15.36
N MET A 204 7.48 8.99 16.19
CA MET A 204 8.74 8.35 16.58
C MET A 204 8.62 7.48 17.84
N SER A 205 7.91 7.94 18.88
CA SER A 205 7.44 7.03 19.96
C SER A 205 6.44 6.00 19.41
N PHE A 206 5.74 6.44 18.36
CA PHE A 206 4.95 5.82 17.32
C PHE A 206 5.36 4.45 16.67
N VAL A 207 6.47 3.80 17.04
CA VAL A 207 7.10 2.75 16.20
C VAL A 207 7.19 1.37 16.84
N ASN A 208 6.55 0.36 16.21
CA ASN A 208 6.82 -1.05 16.48
C ASN A 208 8.15 -1.48 15.81
N GLN A 209 9.12 -1.87 16.63
CA GLN A 209 10.49 -2.21 16.21
C GLN A 209 10.53 -3.40 15.24
N SER A 210 9.86 -4.51 15.58
CA SER A 210 9.84 -5.73 14.77
C SER A 210 9.15 -5.52 13.42
N ALA A 211 8.07 -4.73 13.38
CA ALA A 211 7.41 -4.37 12.14
C ALA A 211 8.32 -3.54 11.22
N LEU A 212 8.98 -2.51 11.76
CA LEU A 212 9.90 -1.67 10.98
C LEU A 212 11.12 -2.48 10.46
N CYS A 213 11.68 -3.38 11.28
CA CYS A 213 12.78 -4.24 10.86
C CYS A 213 12.41 -5.15 9.69
N ARG A 214 11.18 -5.69 9.65
CA ARG A 214 10.68 -6.49 8.52
C ARG A 214 10.54 -5.66 7.24
N LEU A 215 9.94 -4.47 7.32
CA LEU A 215 9.82 -3.55 6.17
C LEU A 215 11.19 -3.14 5.62
N VAL A 216 12.18 -2.90 6.49
CA VAL A 216 13.56 -2.64 6.08
C VAL A 216 14.18 -3.83 5.36
N LEU A 217 13.97 -5.05 5.86
CA LEU A 217 14.49 -6.27 5.27
C LEU A 217 13.88 -6.56 3.90
N GLU A 218 12.58 -6.33 3.72
CA GLU A 218 11.89 -6.39 2.42
C GLU A 218 12.44 -5.36 1.42
N TRP A 219 12.70 -4.13 1.88
CA TRP A 219 13.32 -3.09 1.05
C TRP A 219 14.72 -3.51 0.57
N ILE A 220 15.58 -4.02 1.47
CA ILE A 220 16.92 -4.53 1.10
C ILE A 220 16.79 -5.70 0.10
N ARG A 221 15.88 -6.65 0.35
CA ARG A 221 15.61 -7.80 -0.54
C ARG A 221 15.26 -7.34 -1.95
N ARG A 222 14.39 -6.33 -2.06
CA ARG A 222 13.99 -5.74 -3.33
C ARG A 222 15.16 -5.06 -4.06
N GLN A 223 15.95 -4.23 -3.36
CA GLN A 223 17.08 -3.52 -3.98
C GLN A 223 18.19 -4.47 -4.48
N ILE A 224 18.50 -5.55 -3.74
CA ILE A 224 19.45 -6.57 -4.21
C ILE A 224 18.91 -7.32 -5.44
N ASN A 225 17.62 -7.68 -5.44
CA ASN A 225 16.99 -8.37 -6.57
C ASN A 225 16.89 -7.49 -7.83
N GLU A 226 16.65 -6.19 -7.67
CA GLU A 226 16.63 -5.20 -8.77
C GLU A 226 18.05 -4.79 -9.26
N GLN A 227 19.11 -5.39 -8.70
CA GLN A 227 20.54 -5.07 -8.96
C GLN A 227 20.93 -3.59 -8.72
N SER A 228 20.16 -2.85 -7.91
CA SER A 228 20.49 -1.47 -7.54
C SER A 228 21.50 -1.38 -6.40
N LEU A 229 21.64 -2.45 -5.60
CA LEU A 229 22.53 -2.55 -4.43
C LEU A 229 23.46 -3.77 -4.51
N ASN A 230 24.76 -3.52 -4.37
CA ASN A 230 25.73 -4.57 -4.05
C ASN A 230 25.83 -4.79 -2.53
N LYS A 231 26.19 -6.01 -2.11
CA LYS A 231 26.31 -6.37 -0.69
C LYS A 231 27.34 -5.54 0.06
N ASP A 232 28.41 -5.11 -0.61
CA ASP A 232 29.48 -4.31 0.00
C ASP A 232 29.02 -2.85 0.24
N THR A 233 28.27 -2.28 -0.72
CA THR A 233 27.73 -0.91 -0.66
C THR A 233 26.78 -0.67 0.51
N LEU A 234 26.07 -1.71 0.96
CA LEU A 234 25.15 -1.62 2.10
C LEU A 234 25.85 -1.28 3.44
N SER A 235 27.17 -1.50 3.54
CA SER A 235 27.95 -1.25 4.78
C SER A 235 28.75 0.05 4.74
N GLU A 236 29.11 0.48 3.52
CA GLU A 236 29.85 1.73 3.28
C GLU A 236 28.93 2.96 3.31
N LYS A 237 27.65 2.79 2.97
CA LYS A 237 26.66 3.87 2.89
C LYS A 237 25.57 3.72 3.96
N THR A 238 25.27 4.81 4.66
CA THR A 238 24.01 4.96 5.42
C THR A 238 22.88 5.29 4.46
N PHE A 239 21.77 4.55 4.50
CA PHE A 239 20.59 4.82 3.69
C PHE A 239 19.55 5.58 4.48
N MET A 240 19.06 6.69 3.95
CA MET A 240 17.94 7.43 4.53
C MET A 240 16.67 7.03 3.80
N LEU A 241 15.71 6.47 4.53
CA LEU A 241 14.45 5.93 4.01
C LEU A 241 13.27 6.76 4.53
N TYR A 242 12.22 6.86 3.72
CA TYR A 242 10.94 7.45 4.09
C TYR A 242 9.84 6.37 4.05
N LEU A 243 8.99 6.32 5.08
CA LEU A 243 7.82 5.45 5.08
C LEU A 243 6.68 6.10 4.26
N ALA A 244 6.53 5.62 3.04
CA ALA A 244 5.54 6.11 2.10
C ALA A 244 4.11 5.71 2.50
N ILE A 245 3.12 6.27 1.80
CA ILE A 245 1.69 6.11 2.12
C ILE A 245 1.21 4.65 1.98
N ASP A 246 1.90 3.84 1.19
CA ASP A 246 1.62 2.43 0.93
C ASP A 246 2.34 1.48 1.91
N ASN A 247 2.85 2.00 3.04
CA ASN A 247 3.72 1.31 3.99
C ASN A 247 5.03 0.77 3.39
N SER A 248 5.40 1.15 2.16
CA SER A 248 6.73 0.85 1.61
C SER A 248 7.76 1.83 2.15
N LEU A 249 8.96 1.33 2.46
CA LEU A 249 10.13 2.19 2.65
C LEU A 249 10.72 2.55 1.29
N GLN A 250 11.09 3.82 1.12
CA GLN A 250 11.64 4.36 -0.13
C GLN A 250 12.91 5.14 0.17
N ASP A 251 13.96 4.97 -0.65
CA ASP A 251 15.20 5.74 -0.48
C ASP A 251 14.93 7.22 -0.77
N CYS A 252 15.28 8.09 0.18
CA CYS A 252 15.12 9.54 0.07
C CYS A 252 15.86 10.13 -1.14
N MET A 253 16.83 9.41 -1.72
CA MET A 253 17.44 9.70 -3.02
C MET A 253 16.43 9.77 -4.17
N SER A 254 15.44 8.87 -4.13
CA SER A 254 14.46 8.66 -5.19
C SER A 254 13.19 9.49 -5.01
N LEU A 255 13.07 10.23 -3.90
CA LEU A 255 11.90 11.08 -3.65
C LEU A 255 11.84 12.25 -4.65
N PRO A 256 10.71 12.46 -5.35
CA PRO A 256 10.48 13.65 -6.15
C PRO A 256 10.37 14.89 -5.26
N SER A 257 10.54 16.08 -5.84
CA SER A 257 10.37 17.37 -5.15
C SER A 257 8.99 17.51 -4.48
N GLY A 258 8.96 18.20 -3.35
CA GLY A 258 7.82 18.33 -2.44
C GLY A 258 8.27 18.33 -0.96
N ASP A 259 7.36 18.67 -0.06
CA ASP A 259 7.63 19.04 1.34
C ASP A 259 8.60 18.15 2.13
N VAL A 260 8.60 16.84 1.89
CA VAL A 260 9.52 15.88 2.55
C VAL A 260 10.88 15.78 1.83
N SER A 261 10.91 15.94 0.51
CA SER A 261 12.14 15.94 -0.30
C SER A 261 12.97 17.21 -0.10
N ASP A 262 12.30 18.32 0.16
CA ASP A 262 12.91 19.64 -0.03
C ASP A 262 13.56 20.18 1.25
N THR A 263 13.35 19.49 2.38
CA THR A 263 14.00 19.77 3.66
C THR A 263 15.53 19.63 3.60
N GLU A 264 16.23 20.37 4.45
CA GLU A 264 17.70 20.42 4.46
C GLU A 264 18.33 19.03 4.65
N ILE A 265 17.76 18.21 5.54
CA ILE A 265 18.27 16.85 5.84
C ILE A 265 18.19 15.92 4.62
N VAL A 266 17.11 15.98 3.83
CA VAL A 266 16.98 15.18 2.60
C VAL A 266 17.81 15.75 1.45
N GLN A 267 17.88 17.07 1.32
CA GLN A 267 18.71 17.73 0.32
C GLN A 267 20.21 17.47 0.55
N ASP A 268 20.67 17.45 1.80
CA ASP A 268 22.07 17.13 2.11
C ASP A 268 22.38 15.63 1.93
N TYR A 269 21.46 14.74 2.31
CA TYR A 269 21.58 13.31 1.98
C TYR A 269 21.65 13.07 0.45
N LYS A 270 20.83 13.81 -0.33
CA LYS A 270 20.89 13.81 -1.81
C LYS A 270 22.25 14.29 -2.32
N LYS A 271 22.77 15.42 -1.83
CA LYS A 271 24.10 15.96 -2.21
C LYS A 271 25.25 15.01 -1.86
N MET A 272 25.22 14.39 -0.66
CA MET A 272 26.28 13.46 -0.23
C MET A 272 26.29 12.18 -1.06
N SER A 273 25.13 11.62 -1.36
CA SER A 273 25.00 10.40 -2.18
C SER A 273 25.34 10.62 -3.66
N LEU A 274 25.02 11.80 -4.22
CA LEU A 274 25.35 12.14 -5.61
C LEU A 274 26.85 12.25 -5.87
N LYS A 275 27.67 12.52 -4.85
CA LYS A 275 29.15 12.55 -4.99
C LYS A 275 29.78 11.17 -5.22
N ASN A 276 29.06 10.09 -4.93
CA ASN A 276 29.60 8.72 -4.92
C ASN A 276 29.02 7.78 -6.00
N THR A 277 28.16 8.23 -6.93
CA THR A 277 27.58 7.33 -7.95
C THR A 277 27.56 7.90 -9.38
N SER A 278 28.15 7.13 -10.30
CA SER A 278 28.08 7.37 -11.74
C SER A 278 26.73 6.94 -12.32
N LYS A 279 26.05 7.87 -13.00
CA LYS A 279 24.77 7.76 -13.76
C LYS A 279 24.22 6.34 -13.98
N ILE A 280 23.16 5.98 -13.23
CA ILE A 280 22.27 4.85 -13.52
C ILE A 280 20.92 5.39 -14.00
N LYS A 281 20.35 4.80 -15.08
CA LYS A 281 19.00 5.12 -15.56
C LYS A 281 17.96 4.33 -14.76
N ILE A 282 17.01 5.01 -14.14
CA ILE A 282 15.93 4.40 -13.34
C ILE A 282 14.69 4.19 -14.20
N LYS A 283 14.07 3.00 -14.14
CA LYS A 283 12.72 2.74 -14.67
C LYS A 283 11.68 2.97 -13.56
N PRO A 284 10.52 3.59 -13.84
CA PRO A 284 9.43 3.63 -12.88
C PRO A 284 8.70 2.27 -12.84
N LEU A 285 8.65 1.62 -11.68
CA LEU A 285 7.70 0.53 -11.39
C LEU A 285 6.59 1.06 -10.47
N GLY A 286 5.36 0.59 -10.70
CA GLY A 286 4.13 1.16 -10.12
C GLY A 286 3.93 0.93 -8.62
N GLN A 287 2.94 1.62 -8.05
CA GLN A 287 2.59 1.54 -6.62
C GLN A 287 1.26 0.80 -6.34
N PRO A 288 1.11 0.19 -5.15
CA PRO A 288 0.00 -0.71 -4.80
C PRO A 288 -1.26 0.03 -4.32
N SER A 289 -2.26 -0.75 -3.90
CA SER A 289 -3.68 -0.37 -3.92
C SER A 289 -4.36 -0.14 -2.55
N LYS A 290 -3.62 0.15 -1.46
CA LYS A 290 -4.17 0.30 -0.09
C LYS A 290 -3.60 1.53 0.68
N PRO A 291 -4.32 2.05 1.71
CA PRO A 291 -3.96 3.28 2.43
C PRO A 291 -2.97 3.06 3.61
N ARG A 292 -2.41 4.16 4.15
CA ARG A 292 -1.56 4.18 5.36
C ARG A 292 -2.21 3.42 6.51
N ILE A 293 -1.52 2.40 7.01
CA ILE A 293 -1.79 1.83 8.33
C ILE A 293 -0.73 2.40 9.26
N LEU A 294 -1.13 3.34 10.12
CA LEU A 294 -0.34 3.78 11.27
C LEU A 294 0.04 2.53 12.10
N ILE A 295 1.32 2.39 12.42
CA ILE A 295 1.85 1.20 13.11
C ILE A 295 1.53 1.27 14.61
N TYR A 296 0.26 1.07 14.97
CA TYR A 296 -0.14 0.55 16.29
C TYR A 296 -1.05 -0.66 16.17
N ASN A 297 -0.67 -1.70 16.90
CA ASN A 297 -1.48 -2.89 17.20
C ASN A 297 -2.16 -3.55 16.00
N ARG A 298 -1.39 -3.77 14.93
CA ARG A 298 -1.50 -5.02 14.18
C ARG A 298 -0.19 -5.77 14.23
N GLU A 299 -0.27 -7.02 14.69
CA GLU A 299 0.74 -8.02 14.47
C GLU A 299 0.78 -8.30 12.97
N ILE A 300 1.69 -7.62 12.25
CA ILE A 300 1.98 -7.87 10.83
C ILE A 300 2.62 -9.27 10.62
N GLY A 301 2.76 -10.08 11.68
CA GLY A 301 3.29 -11.43 11.66
C GLY A 301 2.35 -12.46 11.02
N GLU A 302 1.09 -12.53 11.41
CA GLU A 302 0.23 -13.69 11.10
C GLU A 302 -0.01 -13.94 9.59
N GLU A 303 -0.08 -12.90 8.76
CA GLU A 303 -0.22 -13.06 7.30
C GLU A 303 1.12 -13.29 6.57
N LEU A 304 2.27 -13.02 7.21
CA LEU A 304 3.63 -13.23 6.65
C LEU A 304 4.33 -14.50 7.16
N GLU A 305 3.85 -15.11 8.24
CA GLU A 305 4.48 -16.29 8.87
C GLU A 305 4.40 -17.58 8.05
N ASN A 306 3.58 -17.62 6.99
CA ASN A 306 3.31 -18.85 6.23
C ASN A 306 4.25 -19.12 5.05
N GLU A 307 5.20 -18.24 4.71
CA GLU A 307 6.25 -18.50 3.72
C GLU A 307 7.65 -18.19 4.28
N ILE A 308 8.14 -19.05 5.18
CA ILE A 308 9.51 -18.98 5.72
C ILE A 308 10.53 -19.36 4.63
N GLU A 309 10.90 -18.38 3.79
CA GLU A 309 12.18 -18.42 3.08
C GLU A 309 13.31 -18.28 4.12
N PRO A 310 14.13 -19.32 4.37
CA PRO A 310 15.15 -19.30 5.43
C PRO A 310 16.29 -18.31 5.17
N ASP A 311 16.34 -17.76 3.95
CA ASP A 311 17.38 -16.85 3.49
C ASP A 311 17.13 -15.39 3.87
N TRP A 312 15.89 -15.02 4.22
CA TRP A 312 15.45 -13.63 4.45
C TRP A 312 14.51 -13.52 5.66
N ASN A 313 15.06 -13.58 6.87
CA ASN A 313 14.28 -13.59 8.12
C ASN A 313 14.83 -12.64 9.19
N LEU A 314 13.93 -12.11 10.02
CA LEU A 314 14.22 -11.39 11.27
C LEU A 314 14.31 -12.39 12.44
N ILE A 315 15.44 -12.43 13.13
CA ILE A 315 15.65 -13.35 14.28
C ILE A 315 15.28 -12.64 15.59
N ALA A 316 15.78 -11.42 15.80
CA ALA A 316 15.54 -10.63 17.00
C ALA A 316 15.77 -9.14 16.73
N ALA A 317 15.14 -8.26 17.51
CA ALA A 317 15.29 -6.81 17.50
C ALA A 317 15.22 -6.26 18.93
N GLU A 318 16.01 -5.23 19.23
CA GLU A 318 16.13 -4.60 20.55
C GLU A 318 16.33 -3.08 20.43
N SER A 319 15.87 -2.32 21.43
CA SER A 319 16.15 -0.88 21.52
C SER A 319 17.54 -0.64 22.10
N VAL A 320 18.40 0.07 21.37
CA VAL A 320 19.73 0.49 21.84
C VAL A 320 19.73 1.96 22.31
N GLY A 321 18.67 2.70 22.00
CA GLY A 321 18.42 4.05 22.47
C GLY A 321 16.97 4.47 22.25
N GLU A 322 16.64 5.71 22.62
CA GLU A 322 15.26 6.26 22.57
C GLU A 322 14.66 6.26 21.16
N HIS A 323 15.52 6.40 20.13
CA HIS A 323 15.14 6.48 18.72
C HIS A 323 16.04 5.58 17.84
N SER A 324 16.61 4.51 18.40
CA SER A 324 17.55 3.64 17.68
C SER A 324 17.42 2.18 18.08
N PHE A 325 17.30 1.32 17.07
CA PHE A 325 17.10 -0.12 17.19
C PHE A 325 18.26 -0.88 16.54
N LEU A 326 18.56 -2.06 17.08
CA LEU A 326 19.48 -3.01 16.47
C LEU A 326 18.73 -4.34 16.28
N ALA A 327 18.83 -4.93 15.09
CA ALA A 327 18.22 -6.20 14.79
C ALA A 327 19.22 -7.20 14.20
N LEU A 328 19.06 -8.48 14.53
CA LEU A 328 19.78 -9.59 13.92
C LEU A 328 18.88 -10.23 12.85
N VAL A 329 19.42 -10.35 11.64
CA VAL A 329 18.68 -10.82 10.47
C VAL A 329 19.49 -11.81 9.63
N THR A 330 18.81 -12.52 8.75
CA THR A 330 19.43 -13.24 7.62
C THR A 330 19.21 -12.46 6.33
N LEU A 331 20.29 -12.26 5.56
CA LEU A 331 20.29 -11.61 4.24
C LEU A 331 20.88 -12.59 3.22
N ALA A 332 20.02 -13.17 2.37
CA ALA A 332 20.37 -14.25 1.45
C ALA A 332 21.17 -15.39 2.14
N GLY A 333 20.65 -15.87 3.27
CA GLY A 333 21.18 -17.01 4.03
C GLY A 333 22.40 -16.74 4.91
N LYS A 334 22.89 -15.48 4.96
CA LYS A 334 23.99 -15.06 5.86
C LYS A 334 23.48 -14.19 7.00
N LEU A 335 24.04 -14.34 8.19
CA LEU A 335 23.76 -13.46 9.33
C LEU A 335 24.29 -12.04 9.09
N ALA A 336 23.50 -11.05 9.48
CA ALA A 336 23.79 -9.63 9.39
C ALA A 336 23.07 -8.87 10.53
N THR A 337 23.54 -7.66 10.81
CA THR A 337 22.85 -6.71 11.70
C THR A 337 22.27 -5.53 10.93
N LEU A 338 21.11 -5.06 11.37
CA LEU A 338 20.48 -3.83 10.90
C LEU A 338 20.50 -2.82 12.04
N SER A 339 21.19 -1.70 11.85
CA SER A 339 21.12 -0.55 12.75
C SER A 339 20.14 0.47 12.15
N ILE A 340 19.01 0.67 12.84
CA ILE A 340 17.92 1.55 12.40
C ILE A 340 17.82 2.74 13.34
N GLN A 341 17.91 3.96 12.82
CA GLN A 341 17.78 5.20 13.58
C GLN A 341 16.60 6.02 13.06
N LEU A 342 15.68 6.41 13.94
CA LEU A 342 14.58 7.32 13.58
C LEU A 342 15.08 8.76 13.57
N ARG A 343 14.69 9.52 12.56
CA ARG A 343 15.06 10.92 12.34
C ARG A 343 13.81 11.77 12.19
N LEU A 344 13.71 12.84 12.99
CA LEU A 344 12.61 13.80 12.86
C LEU A 344 12.78 14.63 11.57
N ASN A 345 11.68 14.74 10.85
CA ASN A 345 11.37 15.48 9.63
C ASN A 345 11.00 16.97 9.77
N PRO A 346 11.86 17.93 10.21
CA PRO A 346 11.41 19.30 10.44
C PRO A 346 10.87 19.93 9.14
N PRO A 347 9.62 20.43 9.11
CA PRO A 347 9.12 21.18 7.96
C PRO A 347 9.96 22.45 7.79
N GLN A 348 10.28 22.80 6.55
CA GLN A 348 11.07 23.98 6.25
C GLN A 348 10.38 25.25 6.73
N THR A 349 10.97 25.91 7.72
CA THR A 349 10.75 27.34 7.93
C THR A 349 11.37 28.10 6.74
N PRO A 350 10.64 29.04 6.10
CA PRO A 350 11.26 29.90 5.10
C PRO A 350 12.36 30.74 5.76
N SER A 351 13.53 30.77 5.13
CA SER A 351 14.68 31.56 5.61
C SER A 351 14.31 33.05 5.73
N PRO A 352 14.93 33.80 6.66
CA PRO A 352 14.29 34.96 7.27
C PRO A 352 14.24 36.17 6.34
N THR A 353 13.03 36.71 6.13
CA THR A 353 12.86 38.10 5.68
C THR A 353 12.48 38.94 6.89
N LEU A 354 13.26 39.99 7.15
CA LEU A 354 13.20 40.83 8.35
C LEU A 354 11.82 41.50 8.55
N THR A 355 11.18 41.25 9.70
CA THR A 355 10.38 42.24 10.46
C THR A 355 10.28 41.80 11.93
N PRO A 356 10.13 42.72 12.90
CA PRO A 356 10.36 42.42 14.33
C PRO A 356 9.18 41.73 15.02
N ASP A 357 9.50 40.98 16.07
CA ASP A 357 8.53 40.36 16.99
C ASP A 357 7.56 41.37 17.61
N ALA A 358 6.26 41.11 17.43
CA ALA A 358 5.20 41.67 18.28
C ALA A 358 4.01 40.71 18.37
N SER A 359 3.88 40.05 19.53
CA SER A 359 2.66 39.38 20.02
C SER A 359 1.96 38.38 19.07
N ARG A 360 2.42 37.12 19.06
CA ARG A 360 1.53 35.97 18.78
C ARG A 360 1.31 35.20 20.07
N CYS A 361 0.12 35.37 20.68
CA CYS A 361 -0.29 34.58 21.83
C CYS A 361 -0.30 33.09 21.46
N GLN A 362 0.09 32.23 22.41
CA GLN A 362 -0.06 30.78 22.26
C GLN A 362 -1.53 30.45 22.04
N SER A 363 -1.86 29.91 20.86
CA SER A 363 -3.18 29.36 20.61
C SER A 363 -3.30 28.05 21.37
N GLU A 364 -4.13 28.01 22.41
CA GLU A 364 -4.54 26.77 23.06
C GLU A 364 -5.14 25.82 22.01
N GLU A 365 -4.43 24.75 21.65
CA GLU A 365 -5.00 23.69 20.82
C GLU A 365 -6.10 22.98 21.62
N LYS A 366 -7.34 23.39 21.37
CA LYS A 366 -8.55 22.73 21.88
C LYS A 366 -9.01 21.73 20.83
N PRO A 367 -8.73 20.41 20.99
CA PRO A 367 -9.00 19.38 19.97
C PRO A 367 -10.49 19.19 19.65
N ASP A 368 -11.39 19.89 20.35
CA ASP A 368 -12.84 19.74 20.22
C ASP A 368 -13.52 20.67 19.21
N LEU A 369 -12.81 21.62 18.57
CA LEU A 369 -13.46 22.66 17.77
C LEU A 369 -13.89 22.24 16.35
N TYR A 370 -13.25 21.22 15.76
CA TYR A 370 -13.43 20.85 14.35
C TYR A 370 -13.81 19.37 14.17
N CYS A 371 -14.41 19.04 13.02
CA CYS A 371 -14.61 17.66 12.55
C CYS A 371 -14.30 17.56 11.04
N ALA A 372 -13.99 16.36 10.57
CA ALA A 372 -13.71 16.13 9.15
C ALA A 372 -14.98 16.26 8.30
N LEU A 373 -14.84 16.71 7.05
CA LEU A 373 -15.86 16.60 6.02
C LEU A 373 -16.20 15.11 5.78
N THR A 374 -17.47 14.80 5.58
CA THR A 374 -17.86 13.43 5.19
C THR A 374 -17.55 13.18 3.72
N ASN A 375 -17.02 11.99 3.44
CA ASN A 375 -16.66 11.57 2.09
C ASN A 375 -17.85 10.88 1.40
N MET A 376 -17.81 10.84 0.07
CA MET A 376 -18.78 10.08 -0.74
C MET A 376 -18.71 8.58 -0.41
N SER A 377 -19.83 7.88 -0.55
CA SER A 377 -19.90 6.43 -0.34
C SER A 377 -19.06 5.63 -1.35
N SER A 378 -18.77 6.21 -2.51
CA SER A 378 -18.01 5.61 -3.60
C SER A 378 -16.91 6.55 -4.12
N GLN A 379 -15.83 5.97 -4.66
CA GLN A 379 -14.79 6.74 -5.34
C GLN A 379 -15.31 7.19 -6.71
N ARG A 380 -15.08 8.46 -7.10
CA ARG A 380 -15.68 9.01 -8.32
C ARG A 380 -14.71 9.90 -9.08
N CYS A 381 -14.36 9.52 -10.30
CA CYS A 381 -13.59 10.34 -11.23
C CYS A 381 -14.37 10.61 -12.52
N ALA A 382 -14.19 11.83 -13.08
CA ALA A 382 -14.94 12.33 -14.23
C ALA A 382 -16.46 12.10 -14.09
N HIS A 383 -16.96 12.38 -12.89
CA HIS A 383 -18.37 12.40 -12.54
C HIS A 383 -18.96 13.75 -12.92
N GLY A 384 -20.28 13.88 -12.95
CA GLY A 384 -20.91 15.20 -12.99
C GLY A 384 -21.07 15.76 -11.58
N CYS A 385 -20.78 17.06 -11.38
CA CYS A 385 -21.15 17.79 -10.18
C CYS A 385 -21.89 19.10 -10.54
N ALA A 386 -22.91 19.49 -9.76
CA ALA A 386 -23.54 20.80 -9.88
C ALA A 386 -24.21 21.26 -8.57
N ALA A 387 -24.22 22.57 -8.33
CA ALA A 387 -24.93 23.21 -7.22
C ALA A 387 -26.46 23.17 -7.41
N PHE A 388 -27.19 22.99 -6.31
CA PHE A 388 -28.65 23.11 -6.24
C PHE A 388 -29.09 23.50 -4.82
N ASN A 389 -29.83 24.59 -4.64
CA ASN A 389 -30.45 25.00 -3.35
C ASN A 389 -29.53 24.86 -2.11
N ASN A 390 -28.38 25.54 -2.10
CA ASN A 390 -27.35 25.47 -1.04
C ASN A 390 -26.79 24.05 -0.74
N THR A 391 -26.97 23.12 -1.67
CA THR A 391 -26.36 21.78 -1.69
C THR A 391 -25.64 21.58 -3.03
N PHE A 392 -24.95 20.46 -3.20
CA PHE A 392 -24.53 20.03 -4.54
C PHE A 392 -24.80 18.54 -4.76
N ILE A 393 -24.95 18.18 -6.03
CA ILE A 393 -25.30 16.83 -6.49
C ILE A 393 -24.10 16.28 -7.25
N VAL A 394 -23.79 15.01 -7.01
CA VAL A 394 -22.75 14.25 -7.70
C VAL A 394 -23.40 13.04 -8.38
N CYS A 395 -23.23 12.94 -9.69
CA CYS A 395 -23.80 11.87 -10.51
C CYS A 395 -22.68 11.02 -11.13
N GLY A 396 -22.81 9.69 -11.04
CA GLY A 396 -21.97 8.75 -11.77
C GLY A 396 -20.46 8.93 -11.57
N GLY A 397 -19.72 8.94 -12.67
CA GLY A 397 -18.26 8.82 -12.71
C GLY A 397 -17.84 7.37 -12.92
N TYR A 398 -16.57 7.08 -12.69
CA TYR A 398 -16.04 5.73 -12.65
C TYR A 398 -14.99 5.57 -11.54
N ASP A 399 -14.77 4.33 -11.14
CA ASP A 399 -13.71 3.91 -10.21
C ASP A 399 -12.75 2.89 -10.86
N ARG A 400 -12.15 1.98 -10.08
CA ARG A 400 -11.28 0.91 -10.63
C ARG A 400 -12.05 -0.22 -11.32
N VAL A 401 -13.35 -0.35 -11.10
CA VAL A 401 -14.16 -1.52 -11.45
C VAL A 401 -15.19 -1.19 -12.52
N GLU A 402 -15.98 -0.13 -12.32
CA GLU A 402 -17.13 0.15 -13.19
C GLU A 402 -17.42 1.65 -13.41
N CYS A 403 -18.23 1.92 -14.44
CA CYS A 403 -18.91 3.21 -14.57
C CYS A 403 -20.16 3.22 -13.69
N LEU A 404 -20.28 4.25 -12.85
CA LEU A 404 -21.32 4.35 -11.84
C LEU A 404 -22.59 5.01 -12.41
N ARG A 405 -23.76 4.56 -11.94
CA ARG A 405 -25.06 5.25 -12.14
C ARG A 405 -25.63 5.86 -10.85
N SER A 406 -24.95 5.65 -9.73
CA SER A 406 -25.37 6.16 -8.42
C SER A 406 -25.27 7.68 -8.35
N VAL A 407 -26.18 8.29 -7.59
CA VAL A 407 -26.28 9.74 -7.41
C VAL A 407 -26.31 10.05 -5.92
N GLU A 408 -25.48 11.00 -5.50
CA GLU A 408 -25.34 11.43 -4.11
C GLU A 408 -25.48 12.96 -4.03
N GLN A 409 -26.13 13.48 -3.00
CA GLN A 409 -26.30 14.90 -2.72
C GLN A 409 -25.59 15.24 -1.41
N TYR A 410 -24.64 16.17 -1.43
CA TYR A 410 -23.99 16.66 -0.22
C TYR A 410 -24.74 17.85 0.36
N ILE A 411 -25.02 17.81 1.66
CA ILE A 411 -25.70 18.88 2.41
C ILE A 411 -24.66 19.55 3.33
N PRO A 412 -24.06 20.69 2.93
CA PRO A 412 -22.96 21.31 3.68
C PRO A 412 -23.31 21.70 5.10
N GLU A 413 -24.54 22.17 5.33
CA GLU A 413 -25.04 22.56 6.65
C GLU A 413 -25.10 21.40 7.65
N ALA A 414 -25.29 20.18 7.16
CA ALA A 414 -25.38 18.96 7.96
C ALA A 414 -24.09 18.13 7.94
N ASN A 415 -23.16 18.41 7.02
CA ASN A 415 -21.99 17.57 6.72
C ASN A 415 -22.37 16.12 6.41
N VAL A 416 -23.43 15.90 5.61
CA VAL A 416 -23.97 14.57 5.31
C VAL A 416 -24.26 14.41 3.82
N TRP A 417 -23.95 13.21 3.32
CA TRP A 417 -24.35 12.74 1.99
C TRP A 417 -25.70 12.02 2.04
N LYS A 418 -26.55 12.31 1.06
CA LYS A 418 -27.86 11.70 0.86
C LYS A 418 -27.91 11.03 -0.52
N ALA A 419 -28.29 9.76 -0.56
CA ALA A 419 -28.52 9.08 -1.84
C ALA A 419 -29.77 9.65 -2.55
N LEU A 420 -29.67 9.81 -3.87
CA LEU A 420 -30.76 10.20 -4.78
C LEU A 420 -31.06 9.06 -5.77
N PRO A 421 -32.18 9.13 -6.53
CA PRO A 421 -32.49 8.15 -7.56
C PRO A 421 -31.32 7.95 -8.54
N GLN A 422 -30.99 6.70 -8.83
CA GLN A 422 -29.92 6.34 -9.76
C GLN A 422 -30.31 6.71 -11.20
N MET A 423 -29.32 7.13 -12.01
CA MET A 423 -29.47 7.30 -13.46
C MET A 423 -29.87 5.96 -14.10
N ARG A 424 -30.49 5.98 -15.28
CA ARG A 424 -30.85 4.76 -16.00
C ARG A 424 -29.62 4.05 -16.54
N GLU A 425 -28.65 4.83 -17.05
CA GLU A 425 -27.39 4.33 -17.59
C GLU A 425 -26.22 4.64 -16.65
N SER A 426 -25.22 3.74 -16.63
CA SER A 426 -23.90 4.02 -16.06
C SER A 426 -23.22 5.12 -16.89
N ARG A 427 -22.65 6.12 -16.23
CA ARG A 427 -22.16 7.31 -16.93
C ARG A 427 -20.90 7.84 -16.24
N GLY A 428 -19.76 7.70 -16.90
CA GLY A 428 -18.51 8.37 -16.56
C GLY A 428 -18.06 9.30 -17.68
N ARG A 429 -17.05 10.14 -17.42
CA ARG A 429 -16.48 11.10 -18.39
C ARG A 429 -17.53 12.06 -18.94
N PHE A 430 -18.43 12.51 -18.09
CA PHE A 430 -19.58 13.34 -18.45
C PHE A 430 -19.71 14.52 -17.48
N LYS A 431 -20.64 15.42 -17.75
CA LYS A 431 -20.97 16.54 -16.87
C LYS A 431 -22.47 16.52 -16.57
N ILE A 432 -22.85 17.12 -15.44
CA ILE A 432 -24.23 17.52 -15.17
C ILE A 432 -24.34 19.03 -15.16
N VAL A 433 -25.55 19.53 -15.41
CA VAL A 433 -25.89 20.94 -15.26
C VAL A 433 -27.31 21.06 -14.70
N VAL A 434 -27.56 22.14 -13.95
CA VAL A 434 -28.89 22.45 -13.41
C VAL A 434 -29.48 23.62 -14.17
N VAL A 435 -30.64 23.40 -14.80
CA VAL A 435 -31.42 24.44 -15.49
C VAL A 435 -32.89 24.24 -15.14
N ASN A 436 -33.62 25.32 -14.84
CA ASN A 436 -35.05 25.27 -14.49
C ASN A 436 -35.38 24.19 -13.43
N LYS A 437 -34.54 24.11 -12.38
CA LYS A 437 -34.61 23.14 -11.25
C LYS A 437 -34.52 21.66 -11.66
N LYS A 438 -34.03 21.38 -12.87
CA LYS A 438 -33.84 20.03 -13.41
C LYS A 438 -32.34 19.78 -13.61
N VAL A 439 -31.87 18.62 -13.17
CA VAL A 439 -30.50 18.14 -13.40
C VAL A 439 -30.46 17.42 -14.73
N TYR A 440 -29.60 17.83 -15.65
CA TYR A 440 -29.36 17.15 -16.92
C TYR A 440 -28.01 16.44 -16.88
N ALA A 441 -27.99 15.15 -17.23
CA ALA A 441 -26.81 14.31 -17.35
C ALA A 441 -26.53 14.01 -18.82
N ILE A 442 -25.41 14.53 -19.34
CA ILE A 442 -25.22 14.69 -20.80
C ILE A 442 -24.01 13.89 -21.30
N GLY A 443 -24.24 12.96 -22.22
CA GLY A 443 -23.20 12.19 -22.90
C GLY A 443 -22.32 11.37 -21.95
N GLY A 444 -21.01 11.33 -22.23
CA GLY A 444 -20.06 10.49 -21.49
C GLY A 444 -19.90 9.10 -22.09
N SER A 445 -19.48 8.16 -21.25
CA SER A 445 -19.37 6.75 -21.59
C SER A 445 -19.95 5.86 -20.50
N ASN A 446 -20.54 4.73 -20.90
CA ASN A 446 -21.01 3.66 -20.01
C ASN A 446 -19.91 2.62 -19.66
N GLY A 447 -18.69 2.84 -20.15
CA GLY A 447 -17.54 1.93 -20.00
C GLY A 447 -17.27 1.07 -21.23
N SER A 448 -18.22 0.98 -22.17
CA SER A 448 -18.07 0.25 -23.44
C SER A 448 -18.22 1.16 -24.67
N THR A 449 -19.15 2.11 -24.63
CA THR A 449 -19.45 3.02 -25.75
C THR A 449 -19.44 4.47 -25.29
N GLU A 450 -19.17 5.40 -26.22
CA GLU A 450 -19.47 6.82 -26.05
C GLU A 450 -20.99 7.05 -26.20
N LEU A 451 -21.54 8.03 -25.51
CA LEU A 451 -22.98 8.25 -25.38
C LEU A 451 -23.42 9.58 -25.99
N ASP A 452 -24.52 9.54 -26.74
CA ASP A 452 -25.31 10.68 -27.20
C ASP A 452 -26.50 10.98 -26.27
N SER A 453 -26.98 9.94 -25.55
CA SER A 453 -28.09 9.98 -24.62
C SER A 453 -27.98 11.12 -23.62
N VAL A 454 -29.13 11.72 -23.29
CA VAL A 454 -29.26 12.67 -22.19
C VAL A 454 -30.39 12.24 -21.26
N GLU A 455 -30.15 12.36 -19.96
CA GLU A 455 -31.12 12.06 -18.92
C GLU A 455 -31.40 13.30 -18.07
N MET A 456 -32.63 13.42 -17.56
CA MET A 456 -33.08 14.55 -16.74
C MET A 456 -33.74 14.07 -15.44
N LEU A 457 -33.42 14.72 -14.31
CA LEU A 457 -34.07 14.53 -13.02
C LEU A 457 -34.66 15.85 -12.51
N GLU A 458 -35.95 15.86 -12.20
CA GLU A 458 -36.63 17.02 -11.60
C GLU A 458 -36.44 17.00 -10.08
N MET A 459 -35.95 18.11 -9.50
CA MET A 459 -35.50 18.15 -8.11
C MET A 459 -36.57 18.56 -7.09
N GLU A 460 -37.66 19.22 -7.51
CA GLU A 460 -38.76 19.56 -6.60
C GLU A 460 -39.64 18.34 -6.28
N ASN A 461 -39.93 17.52 -7.31
CA ASN A 461 -40.65 16.25 -7.18
C ASN A 461 -39.71 15.10 -7.56
N ILE A 462 -38.81 14.74 -6.64
CA ILE A 462 -37.75 13.74 -6.87
C ILE A 462 -38.37 12.38 -7.25
N GLY A 463 -38.43 12.12 -8.56
CA GLY A 463 -39.03 10.93 -9.16
C GLY A 463 -37.98 9.94 -9.67
N LYS A 464 -38.06 9.61 -10.95
CA LYS A 464 -37.05 8.81 -11.67
C LYS A 464 -36.46 9.66 -12.78
N TRP A 465 -35.20 9.40 -13.13
CA TRP A 465 -34.58 9.99 -14.32
C TRP A 465 -35.43 9.71 -15.57
N ALA A 466 -35.62 10.72 -16.41
CA ALA A 466 -36.33 10.66 -17.69
C ALA A 466 -35.33 10.78 -18.84
N LYS A 467 -35.60 10.13 -19.97
CA LYS A 467 -34.83 10.38 -21.20
C LYS A 467 -35.29 11.70 -21.82
N VAL A 468 -34.35 12.48 -22.35
CA VAL A 468 -34.63 13.64 -23.22
C VAL A 468 -33.91 13.43 -24.57
N PRO A 469 -34.17 14.24 -25.62
CA PRO A 469 -33.56 14.04 -26.93
C PRO A 469 -32.03 13.96 -26.88
N ALA A 470 -31.48 12.92 -27.51
CA ALA A 470 -30.04 12.68 -27.58
C ALA A 470 -29.31 13.78 -28.35
N MET A 471 -28.04 13.98 -28.04
CA MET A 471 -27.14 14.87 -28.77
C MET A 471 -27.00 14.45 -30.25
N PRO A 472 -26.67 15.37 -31.16
CA PRO A 472 -26.37 15.03 -32.56
C PRO A 472 -25.17 14.07 -32.74
N ILE A 473 -24.25 14.05 -31.77
CA ILE A 473 -23.02 13.24 -31.78
C ILE A 473 -22.80 12.63 -30.40
N ALA A 474 -22.47 11.34 -30.34
CA ALA A 474 -22.02 10.67 -29.12
C ALA A 474 -20.62 11.14 -28.72
N ARG A 475 -20.46 11.62 -27.47
CA ARG A 475 -19.18 12.14 -26.97
C ARG A 475 -19.03 12.05 -25.46
N SER A 476 -17.82 11.74 -25.00
CA SER A 476 -17.39 11.93 -23.61
C SER A 476 -16.38 13.07 -23.46
N ASN A 477 -15.99 13.34 -22.22
CA ASN A 477 -14.99 14.34 -21.84
C ASN A 477 -15.29 15.76 -22.38
N MET A 478 -16.55 16.08 -22.66
CA MET A 478 -16.97 17.42 -23.09
C MET A 478 -17.05 18.36 -21.88
N GLY A 479 -16.94 19.65 -22.14
CA GLY A 479 -17.39 20.65 -21.16
C GLY A 479 -18.89 20.90 -21.31
N VAL A 480 -19.59 21.10 -20.19
CA VAL A 480 -21.01 21.48 -20.18
C VAL A 480 -21.20 22.65 -19.23
N THR A 481 -21.96 23.65 -19.65
CA THR A 481 -22.39 24.77 -18.80
C THR A 481 -23.78 25.26 -19.22
N ALA A 482 -24.39 26.16 -18.44
CA ALA A 482 -25.66 26.78 -18.79
C ALA A 482 -25.54 28.30 -18.81
N LEU A 483 -26.19 28.92 -19.81
CA LEU A 483 -26.29 30.36 -19.98
C LEU A 483 -27.67 30.68 -20.58
N ASN A 484 -28.40 31.63 -20.00
CA ASN A 484 -29.72 32.07 -20.47
C ASN A 484 -30.71 30.89 -20.67
N ASP A 485 -30.74 29.98 -19.69
CA ASP A 485 -31.50 28.72 -19.67
C ASP A 485 -31.24 27.74 -20.84
N LEU A 486 -30.20 27.99 -21.64
CA LEU A 486 -29.68 27.08 -22.65
C LEU A 486 -28.50 26.29 -22.10
N ILE A 487 -28.37 25.02 -22.50
CA ILE A 487 -27.27 24.15 -22.10
C ILE A 487 -26.25 24.07 -23.23
N TYR A 488 -25.02 24.50 -22.96
CA TYR A 488 -23.91 24.51 -23.91
C TYR A 488 -23.06 23.26 -23.72
N CYS A 489 -22.86 22.50 -24.79
CA CYS A 489 -22.01 21.31 -24.84
C CYS A 489 -20.82 21.59 -25.75
N VAL A 490 -19.61 21.54 -25.19
CA VAL A 490 -18.39 22.10 -25.79
C VAL A 490 -17.31 21.04 -25.97
N GLY A 491 -16.94 20.79 -27.24
CA GLY A 491 -15.89 19.84 -27.61
C GLY A 491 -16.21 18.39 -27.22
N GLY A 492 -15.22 17.69 -26.67
CA GLY A 492 -15.32 16.29 -26.24
C GLY A 492 -14.63 15.31 -27.19
N TRP A 493 -14.81 14.01 -26.95
CA TRP A 493 -14.17 12.90 -27.64
C TRP A 493 -15.23 11.92 -28.16
N ASN A 494 -15.23 11.62 -29.45
CA ASN A 494 -16.23 10.77 -30.12
C ASN A 494 -15.80 9.32 -30.36
N GLY A 495 -14.67 8.89 -29.79
CA GLY A 495 -14.03 7.60 -30.05
C GLY A 495 -12.84 7.68 -31.02
N GLN A 496 -12.72 8.76 -31.80
CA GLN A 496 -11.70 8.92 -32.84
C GLN A 496 -10.81 10.15 -32.65
N VAL A 497 -11.41 11.32 -32.39
CA VAL A 497 -10.71 12.62 -32.35
C VAL A 497 -11.27 13.56 -31.28
N GLY A 498 -10.47 14.54 -30.88
CA GLY A 498 -10.93 15.69 -30.10
C GLY A 498 -11.81 16.61 -30.95
N LEU A 499 -13.06 16.81 -30.54
CA LEU A 499 -14.05 17.57 -31.28
C LEU A 499 -13.81 19.08 -31.16
N LYS A 500 -14.01 19.79 -32.28
CA LYS A 500 -14.22 21.24 -32.31
C LYS A 500 -15.69 21.63 -32.18
N GLN A 501 -16.61 20.73 -32.49
CA GLN A 501 -18.03 21.01 -32.55
C GLN A 501 -18.59 21.36 -31.16
N CYS A 502 -19.41 22.40 -31.13
CA CYS A 502 -20.17 22.83 -29.97
C CYS A 502 -21.66 22.85 -30.33
N ASP A 503 -22.52 22.45 -29.40
CA ASP A 503 -23.96 22.38 -29.60
C ASP A 503 -24.68 22.92 -28.38
N ILE A 504 -25.81 23.59 -28.60
CA ILE A 504 -26.72 24.06 -27.57
C ILE A 504 -27.97 23.18 -27.53
N PHE A 505 -28.45 22.89 -26.33
CA PHE A 505 -29.76 22.31 -26.09
C PHE A 505 -30.66 23.34 -25.43
N ASN A 506 -31.85 23.54 -25.99
CA ASN A 506 -32.91 24.35 -25.42
C ASN A 506 -33.90 23.42 -24.69
N PRO A 507 -33.97 23.43 -23.34
CA PRO A 507 -34.80 22.50 -22.59
C PRO A 507 -36.31 22.65 -22.80
N ASP A 508 -36.78 23.85 -23.13
CA ASP A 508 -38.22 24.15 -23.28
C ASP A 508 -38.77 23.65 -24.62
N THR A 509 -37.99 23.81 -25.70
CA THR A 509 -38.31 23.31 -27.05
C THR A 509 -37.84 21.87 -27.27
N GLN A 510 -36.97 21.35 -26.39
CA GLN A 510 -36.25 20.08 -26.50
C GLN A 510 -35.47 19.89 -27.82
N LYS A 511 -34.92 20.98 -28.36
CA LYS A 511 -34.14 20.97 -29.61
C LYS A 511 -32.66 21.19 -29.36
N TRP A 512 -31.85 20.52 -30.18
CA TRP A 512 -30.43 20.76 -30.34
C TRP A 512 -30.17 21.67 -31.54
N SER A 513 -29.23 22.60 -31.39
CA SER A 513 -28.67 23.41 -32.47
C SER A 513 -27.15 23.40 -32.38
N THR A 514 -26.45 23.23 -33.50
CA THR A 514 -25.00 23.41 -33.55
C THR A 514 -24.66 24.90 -33.62
N ILE A 515 -23.65 25.33 -32.87
CA ILE A 515 -23.11 26.69 -32.85
C ILE A 515 -21.68 26.72 -33.42
N ALA A 516 -21.05 27.88 -33.47
CA ALA A 516 -19.69 28.01 -33.98
C ALA A 516 -18.72 27.02 -33.31
N PRO A 517 -17.82 26.39 -34.09
CA PRO A 517 -16.85 25.44 -33.57
C PRO A 517 -15.69 26.15 -32.87
N LEU A 518 -15.07 25.46 -31.92
CA LEU A 518 -13.79 25.86 -31.32
C LEU A 518 -12.68 25.97 -32.37
N ASN A 519 -11.73 26.88 -32.13
CA ASN A 519 -10.51 27.00 -32.93
C ASN A 519 -9.65 25.74 -32.79
N THR A 520 -9.51 25.21 -31.56
CA THR A 520 -8.76 23.98 -31.24
C THR A 520 -9.69 22.89 -30.77
N GLY A 521 -9.58 21.69 -31.36
CA GLY A 521 -10.36 20.53 -30.92
C GLY A 521 -9.88 20.08 -29.55
N ARG A 522 -10.78 19.98 -28.56
CA ARG A 522 -10.37 19.70 -27.18
C ARG A 522 -11.38 18.83 -26.44
N TYR A 523 -10.84 17.99 -25.58
CA TYR A 523 -11.59 17.18 -24.63
C TYR A 523 -10.93 17.26 -23.25
N GLN A 524 -11.66 16.89 -22.21
CA GLN A 524 -11.32 17.13 -20.80
C GLN A 524 -11.07 18.62 -20.48
N ALA A 525 -11.67 19.53 -21.26
CA ALA A 525 -11.58 20.97 -21.00
C ALA A 525 -12.49 21.37 -19.83
N GLY A 526 -12.03 22.30 -19.00
CA GLY A 526 -12.87 22.95 -18.01
C GLY A 526 -13.74 24.01 -18.68
N VAL A 527 -15.06 23.97 -18.49
CA VAL A 527 -16.00 24.91 -19.11
C VAL A 527 -16.92 25.52 -18.05
N THR A 528 -17.03 26.85 -18.08
CA THR A 528 -17.92 27.62 -17.20
C THR A 528 -18.43 28.88 -17.91
N VAL A 529 -19.46 29.50 -17.35
CA VAL A 529 -19.83 30.88 -17.68
C VAL A 529 -19.10 31.85 -16.76
N PHE A 530 -18.55 32.92 -17.31
CA PHE A 530 -18.05 34.08 -16.57
C PHE A 530 -18.43 35.35 -17.34
N LYS A 531 -19.07 36.31 -16.65
CA LYS A 531 -19.57 37.58 -17.23
C LYS A 531 -20.27 37.45 -18.59
N ASN A 532 -21.34 36.65 -18.65
CA ASN A 532 -22.19 36.42 -19.85
C ASN A 532 -21.47 35.74 -21.04
N LEU A 533 -20.26 35.23 -20.85
CA LEU A 533 -19.46 34.54 -21.88
C LEU A 533 -19.14 33.11 -21.43
N VAL A 534 -19.05 32.17 -22.38
CA VAL A 534 -18.69 30.77 -22.08
C VAL A 534 -17.19 30.58 -22.29
N TYR A 535 -16.47 30.17 -21.25
CA TYR A 535 -15.03 29.94 -21.27
C TYR A 535 -14.73 28.45 -21.44
N ALA A 536 -13.85 28.10 -22.36
CA ALA A 536 -13.28 26.76 -22.55
C ALA A 536 -11.78 26.79 -22.26
N ILE A 537 -11.38 26.20 -21.14
CA ILE A 537 -10.04 26.33 -20.55
C ILE A 537 -9.33 24.99 -20.56
N GLY A 538 -8.12 24.98 -21.12
CA GLY A 538 -7.26 23.80 -21.16
C GLY A 538 -7.92 22.60 -21.85
N GLY A 539 -7.81 21.44 -21.25
CA GLY A 539 -8.12 20.15 -21.87
C GLY A 539 -6.91 19.58 -22.59
N CYS A 540 -7.15 18.68 -23.54
CA CYS A 540 -6.12 18.14 -24.43
C CYS A 540 -6.59 18.05 -25.87
N ASP A 541 -5.65 18.24 -26.79
CA ASP A 541 -5.74 17.77 -28.17
C ASP A 541 -4.79 16.58 -28.31
N SER A 542 -5.37 15.41 -28.60
CA SER A 542 -4.64 14.14 -28.63
C SER A 542 -3.82 13.95 -27.33
N TRP A 543 -2.51 13.74 -27.42
CA TRP A 543 -1.66 13.54 -26.23
C TRP A 543 -1.23 14.85 -25.53
N ASN A 544 -1.48 16.01 -26.13
CA ASN A 544 -0.98 17.30 -25.65
C ASN A 544 -1.98 17.98 -24.71
N CYS A 545 -1.60 18.20 -23.46
CA CYS A 545 -2.33 19.09 -22.56
C CYS A 545 -2.26 20.53 -23.07
N LEU A 546 -3.38 21.25 -23.00
CA LEU A 546 -3.52 22.61 -23.52
C LEU A 546 -3.43 23.64 -22.39
N ALA A 547 -2.73 24.73 -22.65
CA ALA A 547 -2.81 25.97 -21.87
C ALA A 547 -3.77 27.00 -22.50
N SER A 548 -4.15 26.82 -23.77
CA SER A 548 -5.02 27.76 -24.48
C SER A 548 -6.41 27.87 -23.85
N VAL A 549 -6.92 29.10 -23.81
CA VAL A 549 -8.29 29.44 -23.39
C VAL A 549 -9.04 29.99 -24.58
N GLU A 550 -10.26 29.54 -24.80
CA GLU A 550 -11.17 30.09 -25.81
C GLU A 550 -12.44 30.61 -25.13
N ILE A 551 -12.97 31.74 -25.59
CA ILE A 551 -14.13 32.42 -25.04
C ILE A 551 -15.18 32.52 -26.15
N TYR A 552 -16.38 32.03 -25.88
CA TYR A 552 -17.53 32.14 -26.77
C TYR A 552 -18.43 33.30 -26.37
N ASN A 553 -18.80 34.11 -27.37
CA ASN A 553 -19.85 35.11 -27.26
C ASN A 553 -21.11 34.62 -27.98
N HIS A 554 -22.23 34.56 -27.26
CA HIS A 554 -23.52 34.11 -27.79
C HIS A 554 -24.22 35.16 -28.67
N GLU A 555 -23.82 36.43 -28.56
CA GLU A 555 -24.41 37.53 -29.34
C GLU A 555 -23.93 37.56 -30.81
N ASP A 556 -22.69 37.10 -31.06
CA ASP A 556 -22.07 37.08 -32.40
C ASP A 556 -21.77 35.67 -32.94
N ASP A 557 -22.05 34.62 -32.16
CA ASP A 557 -21.72 33.21 -32.46
C ASP A 557 -20.23 33.03 -32.84
N THR A 558 -19.31 33.54 -31.99
CA THR A 558 -17.86 33.41 -32.23
C THR A 558 -17.06 32.91 -31.02
N TRP A 559 -16.06 32.07 -31.28
CA TRP A 559 -15.01 31.70 -30.33
C TRP A 559 -13.74 32.53 -30.57
N LYS A 560 -13.27 33.24 -29.53
CA LYS A 560 -12.05 34.06 -29.55
C LYS A 560 -11.01 33.49 -28.58
N VAL A 561 -9.75 33.44 -29.00
CA VAL A 561 -8.65 32.98 -28.13
C VAL A 561 -8.32 34.04 -27.08
N SER A 562 -8.17 33.62 -25.83
CA SER A 562 -7.77 34.46 -24.70
C SER A 562 -6.38 34.10 -24.17
N LYS A 563 -5.92 34.82 -23.15
CA LYS A 563 -4.64 34.56 -22.49
C LYS A 563 -4.60 33.12 -21.95
N PRO A 564 -3.53 32.36 -22.22
CA PRO A 564 -3.40 31.00 -21.74
C PRO A 564 -3.19 30.97 -20.22
N ILE A 565 -3.63 29.89 -19.57
CA ILE A 565 -3.23 29.56 -18.21
C ILE A 565 -1.72 29.25 -18.15
N ASN A 566 -1.09 29.43 -17.00
CA ASN A 566 0.35 29.24 -16.82
C ASN A 566 0.74 27.76 -16.94
N THR A 567 -0.07 26.85 -16.37
CA THR A 567 0.18 25.40 -16.45
C THR A 567 -0.85 24.76 -17.38
N ALA A 568 -0.39 24.26 -18.53
CA ALA A 568 -1.19 23.45 -19.44
C ALA A 568 -1.79 22.25 -18.68
N ARG A 569 -3.11 22.05 -18.78
CA ARG A 569 -3.79 21.01 -17.97
C ARG A 569 -5.07 20.49 -18.62
N ARG A 570 -5.30 19.19 -18.47
CA ARG A 570 -6.55 18.50 -18.82
C ARG A 570 -7.29 18.00 -17.58
N GLY A 571 -8.61 17.91 -17.65
CA GLY A 571 -9.46 17.39 -16.57
C GLY A 571 -9.47 18.27 -15.33
N CYS A 572 -9.26 19.59 -15.48
CA CYS A 572 -9.41 20.55 -14.40
C CYS A 572 -10.89 20.84 -14.11
N GLY A 573 -11.18 21.14 -12.86
CA GLY A 573 -12.44 21.75 -12.47
C GLY A 573 -12.37 23.26 -12.70
N VAL A 574 -13.47 23.88 -13.11
CA VAL A 574 -13.54 25.33 -13.31
C VAL A 574 -14.82 25.88 -12.69
N ALA A 575 -14.71 26.96 -11.92
CA ALA A 575 -15.85 27.66 -11.33
C ALA A 575 -15.56 29.17 -11.17
N VAL A 576 -16.62 29.97 -11.06
CA VAL A 576 -16.54 31.38 -10.67
C VAL A 576 -16.73 31.49 -9.16
N PHE A 577 -15.78 32.10 -8.47
CA PHE A 577 -15.77 32.26 -7.02
C PHE A 577 -15.19 33.64 -6.66
N ASN A 578 -15.84 34.38 -5.77
CA ASN A 578 -15.44 35.75 -5.38
C ASN A 578 -15.10 36.64 -6.60
N ASP A 579 -16.00 36.66 -7.59
CA ASP A 579 -15.89 37.40 -8.86
C ASP A 579 -14.63 37.13 -9.71
N LYS A 580 -13.88 36.07 -9.42
CA LYS A 580 -12.76 35.57 -10.24
C LYS A 580 -13.05 34.16 -10.75
N LEU A 581 -12.43 33.82 -11.87
CA LEU A 581 -12.52 32.49 -12.47
C LEU A 581 -11.39 31.61 -11.92
N TYR A 582 -11.75 30.52 -11.23
CA TYR A 582 -10.82 29.55 -10.64
C TYR A 582 -10.69 28.31 -11.52
N VAL A 583 -9.47 27.90 -11.80
CA VAL A 583 -9.11 26.67 -12.52
C VAL A 583 -8.36 25.77 -11.55
N VAL A 584 -8.94 24.63 -11.21
CA VAL A 584 -8.56 23.80 -10.06
C VAL A 584 -8.11 22.42 -10.52
N GLY A 585 -6.90 22.02 -10.11
CA GLY A 585 -6.39 20.67 -10.35
C GLY A 585 -6.24 20.32 -11.83
N GLY A 586 -6.63 19.10 -12.21
CA GLY A 586 -6.36 18.54 -13.53
C GLY A 586 -5.04 17.77 -13.60
N SER A 587 -4.50 17.60 -14.80
CA SER A 587 -3.21 16.94 -15.05
C SER A 587 -2.45 17.66 -16.15
N ASP A 588 -1.15 17.88 -15.93
CA ASP A 588 -0.21 18.48 -16.90
C ASP A 588 0.22 17.50 -18.01
N GLY A 589 -0.22 16.23 -17.94
CA GLY A 589 0.19 15.13 -18.81
C GLY A 589 1.15 14.14 -18.15
N SER A 590 1.83 14.53 -17.08
CA SER A 590 2.76 13.71 -16.28
C SER A 590 2.23 13.43 -14.87
N HIS A 591 1.62 14.41 -14.22
CA HIS A 591 1.15 14.39 -12.83
C HIS A 591 -0.32 14.78 -12.73
N SER A 592 -0.99 14.38 -11.64
CA SER A 592 -2.20 15.06 -11.18
C SER A 592 -1.78 16.32 -10.41
N LEU A 593 -2.49 17.42 -10.63
CA LEU A 593 -2.18 18.72 -10.03
C LEU A 593 -3.06 18.97 -8.79
N ASN A 594 -2.49 19.58 -7.76
CA ASN A 594 -3.21 20.28 -6.70
C ASN A 594 -3.25 21.81 -6.91
N THR A 595 -2.45 22.32 -7.85
CA THR A 595 -2.33 23.76 -8.12
C THR A 595 -3.62 24.35 -8.65
N VAL A 596 -3.90 25.58 -8.23
CA VAL A 596 -5.04 26.39 -8.67
C VAL A 596 -4.50 27.62 -9.38
N GLU A 597 -5.22 28.05 -10.43
CA GLU A 597 -4.96 29.32 -11.11
C GLU A 597 -6.23 30.17 -11.10
N THR A 598 -6.06 31.48 -10.90
CA THR A 598 -7.15 32.45 -10.85
C THR A 598 -6.99 33.47 -11.97
N PHE A 599 -8.07 33.74 -12.70
CA PHE A 599 -8.08 34.83 -13.68
C PHE A 599 -8.33 36.16 -12.97
N ASP A 600 -7.44 37.11 -13.19
CA ASP A 600 -7.64 38.51 -12.85
C ASP A 600 -8.02 39.29 -14.12
N GLU A 601 -9.24 39.83 -14.12
CA GLU A 601 -9.80 40.50 -15.28
C GLU A 601 -9.31 41.94 -15.45
N GLU A 602 -9.00 42.66 -14.35
CA GLU A 602 -8.45 44.01 -14.43
C GLU A 602 -7.04 43.97 -15.04
N ALA A 603 -6.25 42.99 -14.65
CA ALA A 603 -4.92 42.75 -15.22
C ALA A 603 -4.95 41.94 -16.54
N GLN A 604 -6.07 41.30 -16.90
CA GLN A 604 -6.18 40.31 -17.98
C GLN A 604 -5.08 39.23 -17.90
N THR A 605 -4.83 38.68 -16.71
CA THR A 605 -3.76 37.69 -16.47
C THR A 605 -4.21 36.54 -15.58
N TRP A 606 -3.50 35.42 -15.68
CA TRP A 606 -3.67 34.27 -14.80
C TRP A 606 -2.61 34.29 -13.70
N SER A 607 -3.05 34.29 -12.44
CA SER A 607 -2.20 34.24 -11.24
C SER A 607 -2.32 32.88 -10.55
N VAL A 608 -1.30 32.53 -9.75
CA VAL A 608 -1.34 31.33 -8.92
C VAL A 608 -2.30 31.55 -7.75
N GLY A 609 -3.25 30.64 -7.58
CA GLY A 609 -4.20 30.63 -6.45
C GLY A 609 -3.81 29.63 -5.35
N PRO A 610 -4.58 29.58 -4.25
CA PRO A 610 -4.36 28.63 -3.16
C PRO A 610 -4.43 27.19 -3.66
N SER A 611 -3.41 26.38 -3.38
CA SER A 611 -3.36 24.98 -3.83
C SER A 611 -4.17 24.06 -2.93
N MET A 612 -4.78 23.03 -3.53
CA MET A 612 -5.53 22.00 -2.80
C MET A 612 -4.62 21.18 -1.89
N THR A 613 -5.21 20.62 -0.83
CA THR A 613 -4.56 19.64 0.07
C THR A 613 -4.25 18.33 -0.64
N THR A 614 -5.04 17.98 -1.65
CA THR A 614 -4.89 16.75 -2.44
C THR A 614 -4.80 17.08 -3.93
N ALA A 615 -3.93 16.41 -4.69
CA ALA A 615 -3.92 16.50 -6.14
C ALA A 615 -5.15 15.81 -6.76
N ARG A 616 -5.81 16.42 -7.74
CA ARG A 616 -7.05 15.90 -8.33
C ARG A 616 -7.13 16.14 -9.83
N ALA A 617 -6.90 15.11 -10.63
CA ALA A 617 -7.21 15.09 -12.07
C ALA A 617 -8.64 14.59 -12.32
N ASN A 618 -9.30 15.10 -13.37
CA ASN A 618 -10.72 14.86 -13.65
C ASN A 618 -11.60 15.13 -12.42
N VAL A 619 -11.32 16.27 -11.80
CA VAL A 619 -12.00 16.79 -10.61
C VAL A 619 -13.17 17.66 -11.02
N GLU A 620 -14.26 17.59 -10.28
CA GLU A 620 -15.32 18.58 -10.38
C GLU A 620 -15.22 19.58 -9.23
N VAL A 621 -15.56 20.84 -9.54
CA VAL A 621 -15.65 21.91 -8.54
C VAL A 621 -16.99 22.61 -8.64
N THR A 622 -17.48 23.10 -7.52
CA THR A 622 -18.76 23.81 -7.43
C THR A 622 -18.75 24.80 -6.28
N VAL A 623 -19.46 25.91 -6.42
CA VAL A 623 -19.60 26.92 -5.37
C VAL A 623 -20.94 26.76 -4.67
N VAL A 624 -20.90 26.58 -3.34
CA VAL A 624 -22.09 26.41 -2.49
C VAL A 624 -21.85 27.09 -1.15
N GLY A 625 -22.82 27.86 -0.64
CA GLY A 625 -22.73 28.49 0.67
C GLY A 625 -21.52 29.41 0.86
N GLY A 626 -21.06 30.09 -0.20
CA GLY A 626 -19.88 30.96 -0.16
C GLY A 626 -18.55 30.19 -0.07
N ARG A 627 -18.50 28.91 -0.43
CA ARG A 627 -17.30 28.08 -0.47
C ARG A 627 -17.15 27.40 -1.83
N LEU A 628 -15.92 27.36 -2.33
CA LEU A 628 -15.55 26.58 -3.51
C LEU A 628 -15.16 25.16 -3.06
N TYR A 629 -15.94 24.15 -3.45
CA TYR A 629 -15.68 22.74 -3.16
C TYR A 629 -14.93 22.08 -4.32
N ALA A 630 -14.01 21.16 -4.00
CA ALA A 630 -13.41 20.21 -4.94
C ALA A 630 -13.77 18.78 -4.50
N VAL A 631 -14.28 17.99 -5.44
CA VAL A 631 -14.95 16.72 -5.16
C VAL A 631 -14.34 15.60 -6.00
N GLY A 632 -14.02 14.48 -5.35
CA GLY A 632 -13.50 13.28 -6.00
C GLY A 632 -12.29 13.53 -6.90
N GLY A 633 -12.26 12.90 -8.07
CA GLY A 633 -11.15 12.95 -9.03
C GLY A 633 -10.14 11.80 -8.85
N PHE A 634 -8.95 11.97 -9.42
CA PHE A 634 -7.87 10.99 -9.40
C PHE A 634 -6.54 11.63 -8.96
N SER A 635 -5.91 11.07 -7.93
CA SER A 635 -4.70 11.62 -7.29
C SER A 635 -3.39 11.34 -8.03
N GLY A 636 -3.46 10.68 -9.19
CA GLY A 636 -2.28 10.07 -9.84
C GLY A 636 -2.05 8.63 -9.38
N LYS A 637 -2.65 8.22 -8.25
CA LYS A 637 -2.53 6.88 -7.67
C LYS A 637 -3.87 6.21 -7.40
N THR A 638 -4.84 6.95 -6.88
CA THR A 638 -6.15 6.47 -6.41
C THR A 638 -7.29 7.34 -6.92
N PHE A 639 -8.44 6.70 -7.15
CA PHE A 639 -9.71 7.40 -7.31
C PHE A 639 -10.16 7.91 -5.94
N LEU A 640 -10.65 9.14 -5.88
CA LEU A 640 -10.98 9.83 -4.64
C LEU A 640 -12.48 9.80 -4.39
N ASN A 641 -12.87 9.54 -3.15
CA ASN A 641 -14.21 9.83 -2.62
C ASN A 641 -14.20 11.06 -1.69
N THR A 642 -13.03 11.68 -1.48
CA THR A 642 -12.84 12.80 -0.56
C THR A 642 -13.34 14.10 -1.14
N ILE A 643 -13.70 15.02 -0.24
CA ILE A 643 -14.01 16.42 -0.56
C ILE A 643 -13.13 17.36 0.26
N GLU A 644 -12.88 18.53 -0.30
CA GLU A 644 -12.24 19.67 0.36
C GLU A 644 -12.89 20.96 -0.12
N TYR A 645 -12.76 22.06 0.64
CA TYR A 645 -13.20 23.37 0.20
C TYR A 645 -12.18 24.45 0.52
N LEU A 646 -12.15 25.51 -0.30
CA LEU A 646 -11.40 26.72 -0.03
C LEU A 646 -12.15 27.55 1.02
N ASP A 647 -11.57 27.71 2.22
CA ASP A 647 -12.16 28.55 3.26
C ASP A 647 -11.96 30.04 2.90
N PRO A 648 -13.03 30.82 2.69
CA PRO A 648 -12.92 32.23 2.34
C PRO A 648 -12.26 33.11 3.42
N LYS A 649 -12.07 32.60 4.65
CA LYS A 649 -11.43 33.34 5.74
C LYS A 649 -9.91 33.18 5.80
N SER A 650 -9.41 31.95 5.70
CA SER A 650 -7.96 31.69 5.68
C SER A 650 -7.36 31.76 4.28
N ASN A 651 -8.20 31.67 3.23
CA ASN A 651 -7.77 31.50 1.84
C ASN A 651 -6.95 30.20 1.63
N GLU A 652 -7.26 29.16 2.41
CA GLU A 652 -6.62 27.85 2.35
C GLU A 652 -7.66 26.75 2.07
N TRP A 653 -7.24 25.68 1.40
CA TRP A 653 -8.08 24.50 1.22
C TRP A 653 -8.06 23.64 2.47
N THR A 654 -9.24 23.12 2.87
CA THR A 654 -9.37 22.31 4.08
C THR A 654 -10.34 21.14 3.91
N THR A 655 -10.06 20.05 4.62
CA THR A 655 -10.90 18.87 4.78
C THR A 655 -11.71 18.89 6.09
N PHE A 656 -11.70 20.01 6.83
CA PHE A 656 -12.32 20.14 8.16
C PHE A 656 -13.35 21.26 8.22
N ILE A 657 -14.34 21.12 9.10
CA ILE A 657 -15.35 22.16 9.41
C ILE A 657 -15.47 22.37 10.94
N PRO A 658 -15.90 23.55 11.41
CA PRO A 658 -16.17 23.76 12.83
C PRO A 658 -17.39 22.94 13.31
N LYS A 659 -17.28 22.20 14.43
CA LYS A 659 -18.38 21.35 14.96
C LYS A 659 -19.67 22.14 15.19
N GLY A 660 -19.56 23.37 15.69
CA GLY A 660 -20.69 24.24 16.00
C GLY A 660 -21.59 24.61 14.81
N THR A 661 -21.15 24.38 13.56
CA THR A 661 -21.98 24.55 12.37
C THR A 661 -23.07 23.47 12.28
N CYS A 662 -22.81 22.25 12.73
CA CYS A 662 -23.75 21.12 12.62
C CYS A 662 -24.81 21.13 13.76
N ASP A 663 -24.40 21.49 14.99
CA ASP A 663 -25.26 21.43 16.18
C ASP A 663 -26.39 22.48 16.23
N ALA A 664 -26.23 23.60 15.51
CA ALA A 664 -27.19 24.69 15.49
C ALA A 664 -28.56 24.28 14.92
N ILE A 665 -28.59 23.26 14.04
CA ILE A 665 -29.81 22.81 13.34
C ILE A 665 -30.56 21.74 14.13
N ALA A 666 -29.85 20.87 14.86
CA ALA A 666 -30.46 19.89 15.77
C ALA A 666 -31.36 20.54 16.84
N ARG A 667 -31.05 21.79 17.24
CA ARG A 667 -31.82 22.58 18.21
C ARG A 667 -33.00 23.36 17.60
N ARG A 668 -33.14 23.39 16.26
CA ARG A 668 -34.21 24.10 15.53
C ARG A 668 -35.29 23.18 14.95
N LYS A 669 -35.83 22.26 15.77
CA LYS A 669 -37.16 21.67 15.52
C LYS A 669 -38.24 22.49 16.25
N PRO A 670 -39.41 22.77 15.64
CA PRO A 670 -40.49 23.45 16.34
C PRO A 670 -40.95 22.64 17.55
N ARG A 671 -41.02 23.27 18.73
CA ARG A 671 -41.55 22.62 19.94
C ARG A 671 -43.06 22.40 19.78
N SER A 672 -43.44 21.19 19.37
CA SER A 672 -44.78 20.66 19.57
C SER A 672 -45.15 20.77 21.05
N ARG A 673 -46.16 21.57 21.39
CA ARG A 673 -46.74 21.62 22.74
C ARG A 673 -47.29 20.24 23.09
N ARG A 674 -46.75 19.60 24.13
CA ARG A 674 -47.43 18.48 24.80
C ARG A 674 -47.37 18.67 26.31
N ASN A 675 -48.53 18.63 26.93
CA ASN A 675 -48.74 19.00 28.33
C ASN A 675 -47.98 18.07 29.28
N SER A 676 -47.29 18.64 30.25
CA SER A 676 -46.82 17.92 31.42
C SER A 676 -47.99 17.70 32.40
N ARG A 677 -48.34 16.44 32.67
CA ARG A 677 -48.91 16.05 33.96
C ARG A 677 -47.93 15.12 34.65
N LYS A 678 -47.34 15.60 35.75
CA LYS A 678 -46.74 14.74 36.77
C LYS A 678 -47.87 14.00 37.49
N SER A 679 -47.62 12.78 37.93
CA SER A 679 -48.32 12.18 39.05
C SER A 679 -47.29 11.48 39.94
N VAL A 680 -47.11 12.02 41.13
CA VAL A 680 -46.46 11.33 42.25
C VAL A 680 -47.42 10.22 42.69
N SER A 681 -46.89 9.06 43.05
CA SER A 681 -47.63 7.98 43.69
C SER A 681 -47.84 8.32 45.17
N GLU A 682 -49.10 8.32 45.61
CA GLU A 682 -49.44 8.13 47.02
C GLU A 682 -50.66 7.21 47.12
N ASP A 683 -50.85 6.65 48.31
CA ASP A 683 -51.28 5.27 48.47
C ASP A 683 -52.80 5.03 48.57
N THR A 684 -53.13 3.73 48.48
CA THR A 684 -54.28 3.06 49.11
C THR A 684 -55.73 3.17 48.58
N GLN A 685 -56.24 1.96 48.31
CA GLN A 685 -57.56 1.41 48.67
C GLN A 685 -58.76 1.43 47.68
N LYS A 686 -58.92 0.22 47.09
CA LYS A 686 -60.12 -0.65 47.11
C LYS A 686 -61.37 -0.29 46.29
N SER A 687 -61.56 -1.16 45.28
CA SER A 687 -62.84 -1.81 44.92
C SER A 687 -63.89 -0.93 44.19
N SER A 688 -64.76 -1.44 43.31
CA SER A 688 -65.00 -2.83 42.87
C SER A 688 -65.66 -2.87 41.48
N LEU A 689 -65.46 -4.00 40.79
CA LEU A 689 -66.37 -4.67 39.83
C LEU A 689 -66.78 -3.98 38.49
N LEU A 690 -66.50 -4.75 37.42
CA LEU A 690 -67.16 -4.80 36.09
C LEU A 690 -68.64 -5.27 36.21
N PRO A 691 -69.47 -5.35 35.14
CA PRO A 691 -69.22 -5.12 33.69
C PRO A 691 -70.29 -4.25 32.95
N SER A 692 -70.15 -4.18 31.61
CA SER A 692 -71.12 -3.82 30.54
C SER A 692 -72.49 -4.56 30.63
N PRO A 693 -73.60 -4.20 29.91
CA PRO A 693 -73.60 -3.85 28.47
C PRO A 693 -74.77 -3.00 27.84
N SER A 694 -74.58 -2.67 26.54
CA SER A 694 -75.53 -2.64 25.38
C SER A 694 -76.92 -1.94 25.36
N GLU A 695 -77.22 -1.41 24.15
CA GLU A 695 -78.54 -1.26 23.44
C GLU A 695 -79.26 0.12 23.28
N ILE A 696 -79.08 0.71 22.07
CA ILE A 696 -80.05 1.09 21.00
C ILE A 696 -81.32 1.97 21.29
N PHE A 697 -81.81 2.63 20.22
CA PHE A 697 -83.00 3.50 19.99
C PHE A 697 -82.69 5.01 20.16
N ARG A 698 -83.09 5.98 19.31
CA ARG A 698 -83.82 6.13 18.02
C ARG A 698 -83.49 7.55 17.43
N SER A 699 -83.84 8.06 16.24
CA SER A 699 -84.45 7.62 14.94
C SER A 699 -84.43 8.79 13.92
N LEU A 700 -84.58 8.50 12.60
CA LEU A 700 -85.30 9.26 11.51
C LEU A 700 -85.18 10.83 11.46
N ILE A 701 -84.86 11.50 10.35
CA ILE A 701 -85.61 11.59 9.06
C ILE A 701 -84.69 12.12 7.91
N ASN A 702 -85.00 11.70 6.68
CA ASN A 702 -84.65 12.16 5.32
C ASN A 702 -84.15 13.61 5.09
N GLY A 703 -83.40 13.81 3.99
CA GLY A 703 -83.33 15.12 3.31
C GLY A 703 -82.25 15.23 2.22
N THR A 704 -82.63 15.10 0.94
CA THR A 704 -81.77 15.30 -0.24
C THR A 704 -81.70 16.77 -0.72
N GLU A 705 -80.71 17.03 -1.58
CA GLU A 705 -80.66 18.07 -2.63
C GLU A 705 -80.24 19.53 -2.31
N LYS A 706 -79.39 20.02 -3.25
CA LYS A 706 -79.31 21.39 -3.81
C LYS A 706 -78.86 22.52 -2.87
N LYS A 707 -78.32 23.67 -3.33
CA LYS A 707 -77.64 24.18 -4.54
C LYS A 707 -77.62 25.71 -4.30
N GLU A 708 -76.52 26.38 -4.63
CA GLU A 708 -76.47 27.79 -5.07
C GLU A 708 -77.01 28.97 -4.21
N ASN A 709 -76.14 29.99 -4.13
CA ASN A 709 -76.38 31.43 -4.26
C ASN A 709 -76.73 32.32 -3.05
N GLY A 710 -76.20 33.55 -3.14
CA GLY A 710 -76.23 34.65 -2.16
C GLY A 710 -74.80 35.08 -1.82
N HIS A 711 -74.15 35.97 -2.60
CA HIS A 711 -74.14 37.43 -2.37
C HIS A 711 -73.77 37.77 -0.90
N SER A 712 -72.67 38.48 -0.61
CA SER A 712 -71.89 39.43 -1.43
C SER A 712 -70.40 39.40 -1.13
#